data_AF-A0AAV5QQI5-F1
#
_entry.id   AF-A0AAV5QQI5-F1
#
_cell.length_a   1.000
_cell.length_b   1.000
_cell.length_c   1.000
_cell.angle_alpha   90.00
_cell.angle_beta   90.00
_cell.angle_gamma   90.00
#
_symmetry.space_group_name_H-M   'P 1'
#
loop_
_entity.id
_entity.type
_entity.pdbx_description
1 polymer ?
#
loop_
_entity_poly.entity_id
_entity_poly.type
_entity_poly.pdbx_seq_one_letter_code
_entity_poly.pdbx_strand_id
1 'polypeptide(L)'
;MDTSNVSYASSIAAAVVDPERELSARITSLIDRIKTLPGGAILIRYIQSSYQDDPIRTVIEIFLMLFAVRYFFSKKTSPDSKEAVPLSEKEIDELCKQWKPRPLAEPVTEAELYKLKKIPVLAGAVDKKITISGENYLDYNRQFAPEKRYDVEGIECPEPPLEDVLNLASLDFLNLSHDPRLLEIAANIIKNHGVGACGPPGFFGNQDVHIRLEQRLAEWYGVDSAIVYGQDYCTPISILPTFLKRGDIAIVDAGCSLAIQKGLLLSRCQVVYFEHRNYEHLANTLEELQEELQDIKPLNRRVIVSEGLFANTGDFADVPKLVEIKKKYKFRLFLDESLSVGSIGPHGRGVADYYGVPASDIDILTGSLANSLASSGGFCVGEKPMIFYQRIASAAYCFSASLAPYSVRVANEVIDMLEQNEGKKDSPLGLLNKNSALLHGKFSKNRKISKYLDVVSESGSPVVILEFNKAIKNKLGFYQYYYNENNKTAQAHEKGMRSFEQSGTAAAAKPSSKKVSESKKSFERVDYYSDEAVAKMKSEASQKAIAESKKKSQADIHNLEEFLISKIVNKLMLEDKMLIGTSQRLLKMEVFRVRPVFKICLSSDLSTKEIDSVVEKLANQVAGVVDNIKCLEDVEKLNSVKPL
;
A
#
# COMPACT_ATOMS: atom_id res chain seq x y z
N MET A 1 -117.89 3.98 -22.43
CA MET A 1 -117.32 5.22 -21.89
C MET A 1 -116.01 4.87 -21.20
N ASP A 2 -114.97 5.53 -21.67
CA ASP A 2 -113.70 5.87 -21.01
C ASP A 2 -112.63 4.80 -20.72
N THR A 3 -111.70 4.79 -21.68
CA THR A 3 -110.25 4.77 -21.54
C THR A 3 -109.70 5.31 -20.22
N SER A 4 -108.92 4.50 -19.51
CA SER A 4 -107.66 4.89 -18.82
C SER A 4 -107.19 3.75 -17.89
N ASN A 5 -106.45 2.79 -18.45
CA ASN A 5 -105.74 1.80 -17.64
C ASN A 5 -104.49 1.30 -18.37
N VAL A 6 -103.59 2.23 -18.73
CA VAL A 6 -102.18 1.93 -19.01
C VAL A 6 -101.37 3.19 -18.67
N SER A 7 -100.24 3.02 -17.98
CA SER A 7 -99.21 4.04 -17.69
C SER A 7 -99.41 4.93 -16.45
N TYR A 8 -99.33 4.34 -15.25
CA TYR A 8 -98.86 5.05 -14.05
C TYR A 8 -98.04 4.13 -13.11
N ALA A 9 -97.29 3.19 -13.67
CA ALA A 9 -96.36 2.32 -12.95
C ALA A 9 -95.01 2.17 -13.69
N SER A 10 -94.58 3.22 -14.40
CA SER A 10 -93.36 3.21 -15.22
C SER A 10 -92.58 4.52 -15.13
N SER A 11 -92.55 5.19 -13.97
CA SER A 11 -91.81 6.45 -13.82
C SER A 11 -91.22 6.73 -12.43
N ILE A 12 -91.08 5.71 -11.56
CA ILE A 12 -90.26 5.81 -10.34
C ILE A 12 -89.41 4.54 -10.18
N ALA A 13 -88.60 4.25 -11.19
CA ALA A 13 -87.55 3.23 -11.14
C ALA A 13 -86.26 3.75 -11.82
N ALA A 14 -85.97 5.04 -11.63
CA ALA A 14 -84.71 5.64 -12.05
C ALA A 14 -83.94 6.08 -10.81
N ALA A 15 -82.65 5.75 -10.80
CA ALA A 15 -81.65 6.03 -9.77
C ALA A 15 -81.58 5.03 -8.58
N VAL A 16 -81.38 3.75 -8.89
CA VAL A 16 -80.29 3.04 -8.21
C VAL A 16 -79.11 3.12 -9.16
N VAL A 17 -78.32 4.19 -9.03
CA VAL A 17 -77.06 4.31 -9.76
C VAL A 17 -76.15 3.25 -9.18
N ASP A 18 -75.88 2.22 -9.97
CA ASP A 18 -74.99 1.13 -9.62
C ASP A 18 -73.58 1.74 -9.40
N PRO A 19 -73.09 1.84 -8.15
CA PRO A 19 -71.89 2.62 -7.83
C PRO A 19 -70.67 2.15 -8.63
N GLU A 20 -70.63 0.87 -8.96
CA GLU A 20 -69.57 0.25 -9.74
C GLU A 20 -69.54 0.73 -11.20
N ARG A 21 -70.71 0.94 -11.82
CA ARG A 21 -70.78 1.46 -13.20
C ARG A 21 -70.34 2.91 -13.27
N GLU A 22 -70.73 3.72 -12.31
CA GLU A 22 -70.31 5.12 -12.26
C GLU A 22 -68.80 5.24 -11.99
N LEU A 23 -68.27 4.39 -11.10
CA LEU A 23 -66.84 4.30 -10.83
C LEU A 23 -66.06 3.86 -12.08
N SER A 24 -66.52 2.83 -12.79
CA SER A 24 -65.90 2.34 -14.02
C SER A 24 -65.90 3.41 -15.13
N ALA A 25 -67.00 4.15 -15.28
CA ALA A 25 -67.08 5.25 -16.25
C ALA A 25 -66.10 6.38 -15.90
N ARG A 26 -65.98 6.73 -14.62
CA ARG A 26 -65.03 7.75 -14.14
C ARG A 26 -63.57 7.31 -14.32
N ILE A 27 -63.25 6.05 -14.04
CA ILE A 27 -61.90 5.48 -14.24
C ILE A 27 -61.54 5.49 -15.73
N THR A 28 -62.46 5.09 -16.61
CA THR A 28 -62.22 5.09 -18.06
C THR A 28 -61.98 6.51 -18.59
N SER A 29 -62.80 7.47 -18.15
CA SER A 29 -62.62 8.89 -18.48
C SER A 29 -61.29 9.48 -17.96
N LEU A 30 -60.79 8.98 -16.81
CA LEU A 30 -59.50 9.38 -16.27
C LEU A 30 -58.34 8.79 -17.08
N ILE A 31 -58.41 7.51 -17.42
CA ILE A 31 -57.44 6.80 -18.27
C ILE A 31 -57.30 7.51 -19.62
N ASP A 32 -58.41 7.91 -20.24
CA ASP A 32 -58.36 8.60 -21.53
C ASP A 32 -57.78 10.01 -21.43
N ARG A 33 -58.03 10.73 -20.34
CA ARG A 33 -57.36 12.02 -20.05
C ARG A 33 -55.86 11.88 -19.78
N ILE A 34 -55.44 10.77 -19.18
CA ILE A 34 -54.01 10.49 -18.96
C ILE A 34 -53.32 10.18 -20.28
N LYS A 35 -53.98 9.44 -21.21
CA LYS A 35 -53.42 9.15 -22.54
C LYS A 35 -53.16 10.41 -23.39
N THR A 36 -53.90 11.50 -23.17
CA THR A 36 -53.70 12.75 -23.90
C THR A 36 -52.50 13.56 -23.39
N LEU A 37 -51.89 13.20 -22.26
CA LEU A 37 -50.66 13.82 -21.78
C LEU A 37 -49.44 13.26 -22.52
N PRO A 38 -48.40 14.08 -22.81
CA PRO A 38 -47.15 13.61 -23.39
C PRO A 38 -46.53 12.50 -22.51
N GLY A 39 -46.35 11.30 -23.07
CA GLY A 39 -45.85 10.11 -22.34
C GLY A 39 -46.91 9.31 -21.57
N GLY A 40 -48.16 9.79 -21.49
CA GLY A 40 -49.24 9.12 -20.75
C GLY A 40 -49.65 7.77 -21.33
N ALA A 41 -49.62 7.62 -22.66
CA ALA A 41 -49.87 6.32 -23.32
C ALA A 41 -48.83 5.25 -22.95
N ILE A 42 -47.57 5.64 -22.70
CA ILE A 42 -46.50 4.74 -22.27
C ILE A 42 -46.73 4.31 -20.81
N LEU A 43 -47.11 5.26 -19.95
CA LEU A 43 -47.45 4.99 -18.54
C LEU A 43 -48.63 4.00 -18.41
N ILE A 44 -49.68 4.16 -19.22
CA ILE A 44 -50.84 3.25 -19.19
C ILE A 44 -50.44 1.84 -19.64
N ARG A 45 -49.64 1.71 -20.71
CA ARG A 45 -49.12 0.40 -21.14
C ARG A 45 -48.24 -0.25 -20.07
N TYR A 46 -47.41 0.54 -19.38
CA TYR A 46 -46.56 0.04 -18.30
C TYR A 46 -47.40 -0.50 -17.14
N ILE A 47 -48.42 0.24 -16.70
CA ILE A 47 -49.33 -0.19 -15.62
C ILE A 47 -50.10 -1.46 -16.01
N GLN A 48 -50.60 -1.52 -17.25
CA GLN A 48 -51.30 -2.71 -17.77
C GLN A 48 -50.39 -3.94 -17.85
N SER A 49 -49.12 -3.76 -18.23
CA SER A 49 -48.12 -4.83 -18.30
C SER A 49 -47.60 -5.25 -16.92
N SER A 50 -47.52 -4.31 -15.96
CA SER A 50 -47.02 -4.56 -14.59
C SER A 50 -47.96 -5.47 -13.78
N TYR A 51 -49.28 -5.35 -14.00
CA TYR A 51 -50.28 -6.14 -13.27
C TYR A 51 -50.32 -7.63 -13.67
N GLN A 52 -49.72 -8.00 -14.79
CA GLN A 52 -49.77 -9.38 -15.30
C GLN A 52 -48.75 -10.32 -14.64
N ASP A 53 -47.64 -9.81 -14.10
CA ASP A 53 -46.49 -10.66 -13.73
C ASP A 53 -46.11 -10.69 -12.24
N ASP A 54 -46.42 -9.67 -11.42
CA ASP A 54 -46.24 -9.73 -9.94
C ASP A 54 -46.93 -8.54 -9.23
N PRO A 55 -48.02 -8.74 -8.47
CA PRO A 55 -48.70 -7.65 -7.77
C PRO A 55 -47.84 -7.00 -6.67
N ILE A 56 -46.85 -7.73 -6.10
CA ILE A 56 -45.97 -7.20 -5.06
C ILE A 56 -45.04 -6.13 -5.63
N ARG A 57 -44.55 -6.34 -6.86
CA ARG A 57 -43.71 -5.38 -7.57
C ARG A 57 -44.43 -4.06 -7.83
N THR A 58 -45.68 -4.09 -8.30
CA THR A 58 -46.46 -2.87 -8.54
C THR A 58 -46.69 -2.09 -7.25
N VAL A 59 -46.95 -2.78 -6.13
CA VAL A 59 -47.10 -2.15 -4.81
C VAL A 59 -45.80 -1.49 -4.36
N ILE A 60 -44.65 -2.14 -4.55
CA ILE A 60 -43.33 -1.57 -4.24
C ILE A 60 -43.03 -0.37 -5.12
N GLU A 61 -43.32 -0.42 -6.42
CA GLU A 61 -43.09 0.68 -7.36
C GLU A 61 -43.99 1.89 -7.05
N ILE A 62 -45.26 1.67 -6.69
CA ILE A 62 -46.16 2.73 -6.21
C ILE A 62 -45.65 3.31 -4.89
N PHE A 63 -45.20 2.47 -3.96
CA PHE A 63 -44.61 2.94 -2.71
C PHE A 63 -43.34 3.77 -2.94
N LEU A 64 -42.46 3.34 -3.84
CA LEU A 64 -41.25 4.07 -4.22
C LEU A 64 -41.59 5.38 -4.94
N MET A 65 -42.62 5.42 -5.78
CA MET A 65 -43.09 6.64 -6.41
C MET A 65 -43.66 7.62 -5.38
N LEU A 66 -44.51 7.15 -4.46
CA LEU A 66 -45.04 7.95 -3.36
C LEU A 66 -43.93 8.42 -2.41
N PHE A 67 -42.93 7.58 -2.14
CA PHE A 67 -41.75 7.92 -1.38
C PHE A 67 -40.92 8.98 -2.10
N ALA A 68 -40.71 8.86 -3.42
CA ALA A 68 -39.98 9.84 -4.22
C ALA A 68 -40.72 11.19 -4.26
N VAL A 69 -42.04 11.19 -4.51
CA VAL A 69 -42.88 12.38 -4.43
C VAL A 69 -42.78 12.98 -3.02
N ARG A 70 -42.96 12.19 -1.97
CA ARG A 70 -42.79 12.68 -0.60
C ARG A 70 -41.37 13.19 -0.36
N TYR A 71 -40.33 12.59 -0.90
CA TYR A 71 -38.95 13.01 -0.73
C TYR A 71 -38.66 14.35 -1.43
N PHE A 72 -39.12 14.51 -2.68
CA PHE A 72 -38.93 15.72 -3.46
C PHE A 72 -39.79 16.89 -2.99
N PHE A 73 -40.97 16.62 -2.42
CA PHE A 73 -41.89 17.65 -1.90
C PHE A 73 -41.86 17.82 -0.38
N SER A 74 -41.24 16.89 0.36
CA SER A 74 -40.95 17.12 1.78
C SER A 74 -39.95 18.26 1.83
N LYS A 75 -40.27 19.27 2.64
CA LYS A 75 -39.34 20.37 2.91
C LYS A 75 -38.01 19.75 3.26
N LYS A 76 -36.97 20.04 2.46
CA LYS A 76 -35.60 19.86 2.93
C LYS A 76 -35.57 20.55 4.28
N THR A 77 -35.17 19.83 5.33
CA THR A 77 -34.76 20.46 6.59
C THR A 77 -33.53 21.28 6.27
N SER A 78 -33.73 22.45 5.68
CA SER A 78 -32.83 23.57 5.86
C SER A 78 -32.89 23.90 7.35
N PRO A 79 -31.76 24.18 8.00
CA PRO A 79 -31.78 24.70 9.37
C PRO A 79 -32.81 25.83 9.47
N ASP A 80 -33.54 25.84 10.58
CA ASP A 80 -34.73 26.66 10.80
C ASP A 80 -34.46 28.12 10.39
N SER A 81 -35.04 28.56 9.27
CA SER A 81 -34.77 29.91 8.72
C SER A 81 -35.31 31.04 9.61
N LYS A 82 -35.95 30.70 10.74
CA LYS A 82 -36.37 31.64 11.78
C LYS A 82 -35.21 32.12 12.66
N GLU A 83 -34.05 31.47 12.60
CA GLU A 83 -32.82 31.92 13.27
C GLU A 83 -31.83 32.64 12.33
N ALA A 84 -32.13 32.69 11.03
CA ALA A 84 -31.30 33.39 10.06
C ALA A 84 -31.63 34.90 10.06
N VAL A 85 -30.84 35.68 10.79
CA VAL A 85 -30.86 37.14 10.70
C VAL A 85 -30.38 37.54 9.29
N PRO A 86 -31.19 38.27 8.49
CA PRO A 86 -30.74 38.73 7.18
C PRO A 86 -29.65 39.79 7.37
N LEU A 87 -28.41 39.42 7.05
CA LEU A 87 -27.27 40.32 7.08
C LEU A 87 -27.39 41.34 5.93
N SER A 88 -27.15 42.62 6.23
CA SER A 88 -27.01 43.68 5.24
C SER A 88 -25.74 43.46 4.40
N GLU A 89 -25.69 44.06 3.21
CA GLU A 89 -24.49 44.00 2.34
C GLU A 89 -23.22 44.48 3.06
N LYS A 90 -23.35 45.49 3.95
CA LYS A 90 -22.25 45.96 4.78
C LYS A 90 -21.78 44.92 5.81
N GLU A 91 -22.71 44.22 6.46
CA GLU A 91 -22.37 43.15 7.41
C GLU A 91 -21.73 41.96 6.70
N ILE A 92 -22.19 41.63 5.48
CA ILE A 92 -21.55 40.60 4.65
C ILE A 92 -20.12 41.00 4.29
N ASP A 93 -19.91 42.25 3.86
CA ASP A 93 -18.57 42.78 3.56
C ASP A 93 -17.65 42.80 4.79
N GLU A 94 -18.18 43.16 5.96
CA GLU A 94 -17.43 43.12 7.22
C GLU A 94 -17.09 41.69 7.63
N LEU A 95 -18.02 40.75 7.51
CA LEU A 95 -17.77 39.34 7.78
C LEU A 95 -16.77 38.74 6.80
N CYS A 96 -16.82 39.10 5.52
CA CYS A 96 -15.82 38.69 4.53
C CYS A 96 -14.43 39.28 4.84
N LYS A 97 -14.36 40.53 5.31
CA LYS A 97 -13.10 41.16 5.76
C LYS A 97 -12.56 40.55 7.06
N GLN A 98 -13.43 40.11 7.95
CA GLN A 98 -13.07 39.45 9.22
C GLN A 98 -12.77 37.96 9.04
N TRP A 99 -13.28 37.34 7.97
CA TRP A 99 -13.06 35.93 7.70
C TRP A 99 -11.60 35.67 7.33
N LYS A 100 -10.89 35.03 8.25
CA LYS A 100 -9.59 34.42 7.97
C LYS A 100 -9.82 32.94 7.72
N PRO A 101 -9.59 32.42 6.50
CA PRO A 101 -9.68 30.98 6.27
C PRO A 101 -8.75 30.28 7.25
N ARG A 102 -9.26 29.25 7.92
CA ARG A 102 -8.34 28.34 8.62
C ARG A 102 -7.39 27.79 7.56
N PRO A 103 -6.08 27.76 7.82
CA PRO A 103 -5.14 27.20 6.87
C PRO A 103 -5.54 25.75 6.59
N LEU A 104 -5.45 25.35 5.31
CA LEU A 104 -5.85 24.00 4.85
C LEU A 104 -5.04 22.90 5.54
N ALA A 105 -3.85 23.23 6.02
CA ALA A 105 -2.99 22.40 6.83
C ALA A 105 -2.59 23.15 8.10
N GLU A 106 -2.37 22.41 9.17
CA GLU A 106 -1.73 22.95 10.37
C GLU A 106 -0.31 23.44 10.04
N PRO A 107 0.19 24.50 10.67
CA PRO A 107 1.57 24.93 10.48
C PRO A 107 2.52 23.81 10.89
N VAL A 108 3.58 23.63 10.12
CA VAL A 108 4.58 22.59 10.37
C VAL A 108 5.20 22.84 11.75
N THR A 109 5.15 21.83 12.61
CA THR A 109 5.74 21.90 13.95
C THR A 109 7.26 21.96 13.86
N GLU A 110 7.95 22.52 14.86
CA GLU A 110 9.42 22.54 14.90
C GLU A 110 10.03 21.14 14.77
N ALA A 111 9.36 20.12 15.34
CA ALA A 111 9.77 18.73 15.23
C ALA A 111 9.64 18.18 13.80
N GLU A 112 8.59 18.55 13.07
CA GLU A 112 8.40 18.18 11.67
C GLU A 112 9.39 18.93 10.75
N LEU A 113 9.63 20.22 10.98
CA LEU A 113 10.66 20.98 10.28
C LEU A 113 12.05 20.36 10.49
N TYR A 114 12.36 19.98 11.72
CA TYR A 114 13.60 19.28 12.06
C TYR A 114 13.72 17.95 11.32
N LYS A 115 12.64 17.18 11.18
CA LYS A 115 12.63 15.94 10.38
C LYS A 115 12.85 16.21 8.88
N LEU A 116 12.23 17.25 8.33
CA LEU A 116 12.42 17.63 6.92
C LEU A 116 13.87 18.03 6.63
N LYS A 117 14.49 18.80 7.52
CA LYS A 117 15.91 19.20 7.43
C LYS A 117 16.91 18.04 7.56
N LYS A 118 16.48 16.85 7.98
CA LYS A 118 17.34 15.65 8.04
C LYS A 118 17.42 14.89 6.73
N ILE A 119 16.52 15.15 5.78
CA ILE A 119 16.44 14.38 4.55
C ILE A 119 17.58 14.86 3.65
N PRO A 120 18.62 14.04 3.40
CA PRO A 120 19.75 14.47 2.60
C PRO A 120 19.28 14.76 1.18
N VAL A 121 19.71 15.90 0.63
CA VAL A 121 19.43 16.29 -0.76
C VAL A 121 20.68 16.01 -1.59
N LEU A 122 20.51 15.27 -2.68
CA LEU A 122 21.61 14.97 -3.59
C LEU A 122 21.84 16.13 -4.56
N ALA A 123 23.10 16.50 -4.76
CA ALA A 123 23.52 17.47 -5.75
C ALA A 123 23.95 16.73 -7.02
N GLY A 124 23.20 16.93 -8.11
CA GLY A 124 23.48 16.28 -9.39
C GLY A 124 22.79 14.93 -9.53
N ALA A 125 23.46 13.99 -10.19
CA ALA A 125 22.88 12.73 -10.63
C ALA A 125 23.07 11.60 -9.59
N VAL A 126 22.16 10.62 -9.57
CA VAL A 126 22.11 9.56 -8.54
C VAL A 126 22.88 8.34 -8.99
N ASP A 127 24.18 8.31 -8.75
CA ASP A 127 25.07 7.19 -9.12
C ASP A 127 25.51 6.40 -7.86
N LYS A 128 26.37 5.41 -8.03
CA LYS A 128 27.12 4.74 -6.96
C LYS A 128 27.91 5.72 -6.09
N LYS A 129 28.45 6.79 -6.68
CA LYS A 129 29.13 7.89 -5.97
C LYS A 129 28.35 9.17 -6.15
N ILE A 130 27.92 9.75 -5.03
CA ILE A 130 27.05 10.94 -5.00
C ILE A 130 27.68 12.08 -4.23
N THR A 131 27.16 13.27 -4.49
CA THR A 131 27.42 14.47 -3.71
C THR A 131 26.17 14.84 -2.95
N ILE A 132 26.27 15.02 -1.63
CA ILE A 132 25.16 15.47 -0.79
C ILE A 132 25.28 16.98 -0.58
N SER A 133 24.21 17.72 -0.90
CA SER A 133 24.11 19.16 -0.68
C SER A 133 24.19 19.49 0.81
N GLY A 134 24.97 20.51 1.17
CA GLY A 134 25.13 20.98 2.55
C GLY A 134 23.93 21.70 3.15
N GLU A 135 22.82 21.83 2.41
CA GLU A 135 21.61 22.49 2.92
C GLU A 135 20.79 21.63 3.89
N ASN A 136 20.90 20.29 3.84
CA ASN A 136 19.91 19.39 4.47
C ASN A 136 20.48 18.12 5.13
N TYR A 137 21.73 18.13 5.61
CA TYR A 137 22.19 17.11 6.55
C TYR A 137 22.59 17.76 7.87
N LEU A 138 21.96 17.34 8.97
CA LEU A 138 22.29 17.84 10.30
C LEU A 138 23.48 17.06 10.86
N ASP A 139 24.58 17.75 11.16
CA ASP A 139 25.66 17.20 11.96
C ASP A 139 25.17 16.92 13.40
N TYR A 140 25.15 15.64 13.78
CA TYR A 140 24.78 15.21 15.15
C TYR A 140 25.88 15.47 16.17
N ASN A 141 27.11 15.75 15.71
CA ASN A 141 28.24 16.12 16.54
C ASN A 141 28.47 17.64 16.40
N ARG A 142 27.69 18.47 17.10
CA ARG A 142 28.09 19.88 17.34
C ARG A 142 29.36 19.93 18.20
N GLN A 143 30.51 19.61 17.59
CA GLN A 143 31.87 19.93 18.04
C GLN A 143 32.78 20.31 16.85
N PHE A 144 32.34 20.18 15.59
CA PHE A 144 33.17 20.47 14.41
C PHE A 144 32.58 21.46 13.39
N ALA A 145 31.65 22.32 13.79
CA ALA A 145 31.40 23.56 13.04
C ALA A 145 32.34 24.66 13.56
N PRO A 146 33.37 25.10 12.82
CA PRO A 146 33.95 26.40 13.09
C PRO A 146 32.86 27.45 12.89
N GLU A 147 32.88 28.47 13.74
CA GLU A 147 32.03 29.65 13.77
C GLU A 147 31.37 29.99 12.42
N LYS A 148 30.05 30.19 12.48
CA LYS A 148 29.17 30.70 11.41
C LYS A 148 29.95 31.50 10.37
N ARG A 149 30.12 30.94 9.17
CA ARG A 149 30.71 31.65 8.04
C ARG A 149 29.61 32.43 7.33
N TYR A 150 29.59 33.73 7.57
CA TYR A 150 28.89 34.68 6.74
C TYR A 150 29.83 35.08 5.59
N ASP A 151 29.30 35.21 4.37
CA ASP A 151 30.03 35.92 3.33
C ASP A 151 30.11 37.43 3.65
N VAL A 152 30.87 38.18 2.86
CA VAL A 152 31.13 39.63 3.09
C VAL A 152 29.82 40.45 3.03
N GLU A 153 28.73 39.87 2.56
CA GLU A 153 27.41 40.46 2.41
C GLU A 153 26.40 40.00 3.48
N GLY A 154 26.79 39.13 4.42
CA GLY A 154 25.95 38.70 5.53
C GLY A 154 24.96 37.57 5.19
N ILE A 155 25.13 36.88 4.07
CA ILE A 155 24.37 35.70 3.66
C ILE A 155 25.00 34.47 4.35
N GLU A 156 24.18 33.62 4.96
CA GLU A 156 24.63 32.33 5.49
C GLU A 156 25.18 31.47 4.36
N CYS A 157 26.47 31.14 4.41
CA CYS A 157 27.05 30.20 3.47
C CYS A 157 26.54 28.78 3.82
N PRO A 158 25.88 28.06 2.90
CA PRO A 158 25.54 26.65 3.13
C PRO A 158 26.80 25.84 3.43
N GLU A 159 26.67 24.80 4.26
CA GLU A 159 27.78 23.89 4.55
C GLU A 159 28.39 23.34 3.25
N PRO A 160 29.70 23.04 3.20
CA PRO A 160 30.29 22.50 1.99
C PRO A 160 29.62 21.17 1.63
N PRO A 161 29.39 20.91 0.33
CA PRO A 161 28.80 19.66 -0.11
C PRO A 161 29.69 18.48 0.28
N LEU A 162 29.05 17.38 0.70
CA LEU A 162 29.77 16.14 1.01
C LEU A 162 29.96 15.35 -0.28
N GLU A 163 31.17 15.38 -0.82
CA GLU A 163 31.54 14.73 -2.08
C GLU A 163 32.05 13.30 -1.88
N ASP A 164 31.92 12.47 -2.94
CA ASP A 164 32.40 11.08 -3.03
C ASP A 164 31.77 10.14 -1.99
N VAL A 165 30.48 10.33 -1.72
CA VAL A 165 29.71 9.46 -0.82
C VAL A 165 29.31 8.19 -1.56
N LEU A 166 29.61 7.02 -0.99
CA LEU A 166 29.16 5.74 -1.50
C LEU A 166 27.65 5.58 -1.24
N ASN A 167 26.88 5.48 -2.32
CA ASN A 167 25.44 5.33 -2.30
C ASN A 167 25.04 3.85 -2.22
N LEU A 168 24.49 3.46 -1.08
CA LEU A 168 23.90 2.13 -0.83
C LEU A 168 22.42 2.26 -0.43
N ALA A 169 21.78 3.37 -0.82
CA ALA A 169 20.37 3.63 -0.62
C ALA A 169 19.56 3.60 -1.93
N SER A 170 20.24 3.65 -3.09
CA SER A 170 19.61 3.57 -4.41
C SER A 170 18.98 2.20 -4.69
N LEU A 171 17.86 2.18 -5.40
CA LEU A 171 17.21 0.97 -5.89
C LEU A 171 17.57 0.67 -7.36
N ASP A 172 18.46 1.46 -7.97
CA ASP A 172 19.07 1.15 -9.26
C ASP A 172 20.14 0.06 -9.09
N PHE A 173 19.68 -1.18 -8.88
CA PHE A 173 20.57 -2.31 -8.56
C PHE A 173 21.56 -2.65 -9.68
N LEU A 174 21.26 -2.28 -10.92
CA LEU A 174 22.13 -2.54 -12.09
C LEU A 174 23.01 -1.34 -12.45
N ASN A 175 22.89 -0.22 -11.74
CA ASN A 175 23.52 1.06 -12.03
C ASN A 175 23.42 1.50 -13.50
N LEU A 176 22.23 1.33 -14.09
CA LEU A 176 22.01 1.61 -15.52
C LEU A 176 21.49 3.03 -15.75
N SER A 177 21.06 3.75 -14.72
CA SER A 177 20.55 5.14 -14.84
C SER A 177 21.54 6.11 -15.49
N HIS A 178 22.84 5.80 -15.43
CA HIS A 178 23.93 6.61 -16.00
C HIS A 178 24.60 6.00 -17.23
N ASP A 179 24.05 4.90 -17.78
CA ASP A 179 24.60 4.29 -18.99
C ASP A 179 24.52 5.29 -20.16
N PRO A 180 25.67 5.67 -20.78
CA PRO A 180 25.69 6.66 -21.85
C PRO A 180 24.78 6.31 -23.03
N ARG A 181 24.59 5.02 -23.31
CA ARG A 181 23.72 4.53 -24.39
C ARG A 181 22.26 4.82 -24.07
N LEU A 182 21.84 4.61 -22.82
CA LEU A 182 20.48 4.90 -22.37
C LEU A 182 20.21 6.40 -22.32
N LEU A 183 21.19 7.20 -21.91
CA LEU A 183 21.11 8.67 -21.93
C LEU A 183 20.95 9.20 -23.37
N GLU A 184 21.70 8.66 -24.32
CA GLU A 184 21.59 9.03 -25.74
C GLU A 184 20.22 8.65 -26.32
N ILE A 185 19.73 7.44 -26.01
CA ILE A 185 18.39 6.98 -26.39
C ILE A 185 17.33 7.92 -25.82
N ALA A 186 17.41 8.25 -24.53
CA ALA A 186 16.48 9.16 -23.88
C ALA A 186 16.48 10.54 -24.55
N ALA A 187 17.65 11.12 -24.80
CA ALA A 187 17.79 12.41 -25.47
C ALA A 187 17.19 12.40 -26.88
N ASN A 188 17.41 11.34 -27.65
CA ASN A 188 16.83 11.19 -28.98
C ASN A 188 15.30 11.05 -28.93
N ILE A 189 14.76 10.29 -27.97
CA ILE A 189 13.31 10.18 -27.81
C ILE A 189 12.71 11.53 -27.39
N ILE A 190 13.33 12.27 -26.47
CA ILE A 190 12.89 13.62 -26.08
C ILE A 190 12.83 14.54 -27.30
N LYS A 191 13.84 14.49 -28.17
CA LYS A 191 13.89 15.30 -29.40
C LYS A 191 12.71 15.00 -30.34
N ASN A 192 12.27 13.74 -30.43
CA ASN A 192 11.27 13.31 -31.40
C ASN A 192 9.83 13.23 -30.84
N HIS A 193 9.67 12.98 -29.53
CA HIS A 193 8.40 12.70 -28.87
C HIS A 193 8.05 13.70 -27.76
N GLY A 194 8.96 14.63 -27.43
CA GLY A 194 8.80 15.57 -26.33
C GLY A 194 9.12 14.98 -24.96
N VAL A 195 8.94 15.79 -23.92
CA VAL A 195 9.30 15.43 -22.53
C VAL A 195 8.22 14.56 -21.88
N GLY A 196 6.99 15.05 -21.80
CA GLY A 196 5.88 14.35 -21.14
C GLY A 196 4.79 13.91 -22.12
N ALA A 197 4.06 12.86 -21.77
CA ALA A 197 2.87 12.43 -22.51
C ALA A 197 1.69 13.42 -22.35
N CYS A 198 1.66 14.17 -21.23
CA CYS A 198 0.70 15.26 -20.96
C CYS A 198 -0.80 14.87 -21.01
N GLY A 199 -1.13 13.58 -20.97
CA GLY A 199 -2.50 13.08 -20.98
C GLY A 199 -2.59 11.63 -20.51
N PRO A 200 -3.76 11.19 -20.00
CA PRO A 200 -4.02 9.78 -19.73
C PRO A 200 -4.07 8.95 -21.02
N PRO A 201 -3.81 7.63 -20.95
CA PRO A 201 -3.94 6.71 -22.07
C PRO A 201 -5.27 6.82 -22.82
N GLY A 202 -6.38 6.98 -22.09
CA GLY A 202 -7.73 7.12 -22.66
C GLY A 202 -8.03 8.47 -23.33
N PHE A 203 -7.15 9.46 -23.14
CA PHE A 203 -7.27 10.82 -23.68
C PHE A 203 -6.00 11.20 -24.46
N PHE A 204 -5.61 10.36 -25.41
CA PHE A 204 -4.47 10.57 -26.32
C PHE A 204 -3.08 10.64 -25.66
N GLY A 205 -2.93 10.14 -24.43
CA GLY A 205 -1.65 10.11 -23.73
C GLY A 205 -0.71 8.98 -24.19
N ASN A 206 -1.24 7.88 -24.69
CA ASN A 206 -0.42 6.77 -25.17
C ASN A 206 0.15 7.05 -26.56
N GLN A 207 1.45 6.85 -26.67
CA GLN A 207 2.21 6.88 -27.92
C GLN A 207 2.63 5.46 -28.33
N ASP A 208 3.13 5.27 -29.55
CA ASP A 208 3.52 3.94 -30.07
C ASP A 208 4.57 3.25 -29.19
N VAL A 209 5.49 4.01 -28.60
CA VAL A 209 6.48 3.49 -27.64
C VAL A 209 5.85 2.76 -26.45
N HIS A 210 4.67 3.21 -25.98
CA HIS A 210 3.97 2.59 -24.85
C HIS A 210 3.45 1.21 -25.24
N ILE A 211 2.83 1.12 -26.42
CA ILE A 211 2.28 -0.14 -26.93
C ILE A 211 3.41 -1.14 -27.19
N ARG A 212 4.56 -0.67 -27.72
CA ARG A 212 5.75 -1.51 -27.90
C ARG A 212 6.30 -2.03 -26.58
N LEU A 213 6.36 -1.20 -25.53
CA LEU A 213 6.80 -1.66 -24.21
C LEU A 213 5.81 -2.68 -23.61
N GLU A 214 4.50 -2.46 -23.74
CA GLU A 214 3.49 -3.41 -23.28
C GLU A 214 3.61 -4.77 -24.01
N GLN A 215 3.82 -4.76 -25.32
CA GLN A 215 4.10 -5.98 -26.09
C GLN A 215 5.39 -6.66 -25.62
N ARG A 216 6.45 -5.87 -25.46
CA ARG A 216 7.75 -6.37 -25.03
C ARG A 216 7.70 -7.00 -23.64
N LEU A 217 7.00 -6.40 -22.70
CA LEU A 217 6.78 -6.95 -21.36
C LEU A 217 6.00 -8.27 -21.42
N ALA A 218 4.96 -8.36 -22.25
CA ALA A 218 4.19 -9.58 -22.42
C ALA A 218 5.06 -10.72 -23.00
N GLU A 219 5.86 -10.42 -24.02
CA GLU A 219 6.83 -11.34 -24.62
C GLU A 219 7.91 -11.78 -23.62
N TRP A 220 8.49 -10.81 -22.89
CA TRP A 220 9.53 -11.08 -21.90
C TRP A 220 9.00 -11.98 -20.79
N TYR A 221 7.80 -11.76 -20.26
CA TYR A 221 7.22 -12.63 -19.24
C TYR A 221 6.60 -13.93 -19.78
N GLY A 222 6.42 -14.04 -21.10
CA GLY A 222 5.74 -15.19 -21.73
C GLY A 222 4.25 -15.27 -21.40
N VAL A 223 3.56 -14.14 -21.37
CA VAL A 223 2.12 -14.02 -21.05
C VAL A 223 1.36 -13.26 -22.14
N ASP A 224 0.02 -13.29 -22.07
CA ASP A 224 -0.83 -12.78 -23.14
C ASP A 224 -0.75 -11.26 -23.36
N SER A 225 -0.64 -10.48 -22.28
CA SER A 225 -0.72 -9.01 -22.36
C SER A 225 -0.09 -8.34 -21.14
N ALA A 226 0.33 -7.09 -21.34
CA ALA A 226 0.76 -6.19 -20.27
C ALA A 226 0.05 -4.82 -20.34
N ILE A 227 0.16 -4.06 -19.26
CA ILE A 227 -0.29 -2.67 -19.13
C ILE A 227 0.75 -1.87 -18.34
N VAL A 228 1.03 -0.64 -18.78
CA VAL A 228 2.01 0.26 -18.14
C VAL A 228 1.31 1.40 -17.40
N TYR A 229 1.85 1.78 -16.24
CA TYR A 229 1.40 2.85 -15.37
C TYR A 229 2.47 3.93 -15.25
N GLY A 230 2.04 5.20 -15.14
CA GLY A 230 2.96 6.35 -15.04
C GLY A 230 3.77 6.40 -13.73
N GLN A 231 3.33 5.73 -12.67
CA GLN A 231 4.02 5.71 -11.38
C GLN A 231 3.93 4.33 -10.71
N ASP A 232 5.06 3.79 -10.28
CA ASP A 232 5.21 2.44 -9.73
C ASP A 232 4.52 2.28 -8.38
N TYR A 233 4.74 3.20 -7.42
CA TYR A 233 4.10 3.13 -6.10
C TYR A 233 2.56 3.11 -6.18
N CYS A 234 1.99 3.81 -7.15
CA CYS A 234 0.54 3.86 -7.37
C CYS A 234 -0.02 2.62 -8.07
N THR A 235 0.85 1.75 -8.60
CA THR A 235 0.45 0.58 -9.39
C THR A 235 -0.35 -0.43 -8.55
N PRO A 236 0.19 -1.06 -7.49
CA PRO A 236 -0.60 -1.98 -6.65
C PRO A 236 -1.78 -1.27 -5.97
N ILE A 237 -1.63 0.03 -5.65
CA ILE A 237 -2.68 0.87 -5.07
C ILE A 237 -3.90 0.98 -6.00
N SER A 238 -3.68 0.94 -7.31
CA SER A 238 -4.75 1.03 -8.32
C SER A 238 -5.22 -0.36 -8.79
N ILE A 239 -4.33 -1.35 -8.87
CA ILE A 239 -4.67 -2.70 -9.34
C ILE A 239 -5.60 -3.40 -8.34
N LEU A 240 -5.26 -3.43 -7.06
CA LEU A 240 -6.05 -4.13 -6.03
C LEU A 240 -7.51 -3.67 -5.98
N PRO A 241 -7.84 -2.36 -5.87
CA PRO A 241 -9.23 -1.90 -5.89
C PRO A 241 -9.89 -2.02 -7.27
N THR A 242 -9.16 -2.31 -8.34
CA THR A 242 -9.77 -2.65 -9.64
C THR A 242 -10.49 -3.99 -9.54
N PHE A 243 -9.82 -5.00 -8.97
CA PHE A 243 -10.32 -6.36 -8.90
C PHE A 243 -11.05 -6.71 -7.61
N LEU A 244 -10.72 -6.07 -6.49
CA LEU A 244 -11.30 -6.34 -5.18
C LEU A 244 -12.29 -5.24 -4.80
N LYS A 245 -13.45 -5.64 -4.30
CA LYS A 245 -14.56 -4.79 -3.84
C LYS A 245 -15.08 -5.28 -2.49
N ARG A 246 -16.09 -4.57 -1.95
CA ARG A 246 -16.85 -5.06 -0.79
C ARG A 246 -17.48 -6.41 -1.10
N GLY A 247 -17.28 -7.38 -0.21
CA GLY A 247 -17.73 -8.77 -0.38
C GLY A 247 -16.63 -9.70 -0.88
N ASP A 248 -15.56 -9.18 -1.49
CA ASP A 248 -14.39 -9.99 -1.85
C ASP A 248 -13.49 -10.22 -0.64
N ILE A 249 -12.60 -11.21 -0.73
CA ILE A 249 -11.63 -11.53 0.32
C ILE A 249 -10.19 -11.62 -0.22
N ALA A 250 -9.27 -11.00 0.50
CA ALA A 250 -7.84 -11.04 0.27
C ALA A 250 -7.13 -11.67 1.47
N ILE A 251 -6.34 -12.72 1.21
CA ILE A 251 -5.45 -13.35 2.20
C ILE A 251 -4.05 -12.82 1.97
N VAL A 252 -3.49 -12.09 2.92
CA VAL A 252 -2.35 -11.19 2.69
C VAL A 252 -1.18 -11.56 3.58
N ASP A 253 0.01 -11.64 3.00
CA ASP A 253 1.23 -11.84 3.79
C ASP A 253 1.47 -10.61 4.68
N ALA A 254 1.66 -10.82 5.99
CA ALA A 254 1.87 -9.73 6.94
C ALA A 254 3.11 -8.85 6.64
N GLY A 255 4.06 -9.32 5.82
CA GLY A 255 5.24 -8.58 5.38
C GLY A 255 5.01 -7.62 4.21
N CYS A 256 3.82 -7.64 3.59
CA CYS A 256 3.51 -6.87 2.37
C CYS A 256 3.76 -5.36 2.51
N SER A 257 4.12 -4.74 1.39
CA SER A 257 4.58 -3.36 1.30
C SER A 257 3.47 -2.37 1.59
N LEU A 258 3.87 -1.14 1.89
CA LEU A 258 2.93 -0.06 2.13
C LEU A 258 1.99 0.15 0.92
N ALA A 259 2.49 -0.02 -0.29
CA ALA A 259 1.72 0.19 -1.52
C ALA A 259 0.57 -0.85 -1.64
N ILE A 260 0.86 -2.13 -1.38
CA ILE A 260 -0.14 -3.20 -1.33
C ILE A 260 -1.18 -2.90 -0.26
N GLN A 261 -0.76 -2.58 0.96
CA GLN A 261 -1.65 -2.29 2.08
C GLN A 261 -2.59 -1.12 1.79
N LYS A 262 -2.10 -0.08 1.09
CA LYS A 262 -2.94 1.05 0.64
C LYS A 262 -3.93 0.63 -0.44
N GLY A 263 -3.54 -0.22 -1.39
CA GLY A 263 -4.47 -0.79 -2.37
C GLY A 263 -5.58 -1.61 -1.73
N LEU A 264 -5.25 -2.44 -0.74
CA LEU A 264 -6.21 -3.21 0.05
C LEU A 264 -7.18 -2.29 0.80
N LEU A 265 -6.69 -1.23 1.45
CA LEU A 265 -7.53 -0.24 2.12
C LEU A 265 -8.52 0.41 1.15
N LEU A 266 -8.08 0.77 -0.06
CA LEU A 266 -8.94 1.38 -1.08
C LEU A 266 -9.95 0.39 -1.66
N SER A 267 -9.62 -0.90 -1.72
CA SER A 267 -10.51 -1.94 -2.26
C SER A 267 -11.76 -2.16 -1.41
N ARG A 268 -11.67 -1.89 -0.10
CA ARG A 268 -12.73 -2.16 0.90
C ARG A 268 -13.18 -3.62 0.91
N CYS A 269 -12.32 -4.55 0.47
CA CYS A 269 -12.55 -5.98 0.60
C CYS A 269 -12.28 -6.44 2.04
N GLN A 270 -12.68 -7.68 2.36
CA GLN A 270 -12.27 -8.33 3.59
C GLN A 270 -10.79 -8.71 3.48
N VAL A 271 -9.99 -8.30 4.45
CA VAL A 271 -8.56 -8.62 4.49
C VAL A 271 -8.30 -9.53 5.67
N VAL A 272 -7.70 -10.69 5.41
CA VAL A 272 -7.22 -11.62 6.43
C VAL A 272 -5.71 -11.74 6.24
N TYR A 273 -4.95 -11.53 7.30
CA TYR A 273 -3.50 -11.65 7.22
C TYR A 273 -3.06 -13.04 7.66
N PHE A 274 -2.03 -13.57 7.02
CA PHE A 274 -1.27 -14.70 7.54
C PHE A 274 0.11 -14.25 7.99
N GLU A 275 0.71 -14.97 8.94
CA GLU A 275 2.06 -14.69 9.41
C GLU A 275 3.06 -14.72 8.25
N HIS A 276 3.97 -13.75 8.25
CA HIS A 276 4.91 -13.54 7.14
C HIS A 276 5.68 -14.82 6.79
N ARG A 277 5.56 -15.26 5.53
CA ARG A 277 6.15 -16.51 4.99
C ARG A 277 5.77 -17.80 5.74
N ASN A 278 4.74 -17.77 6.57
CA ASN A 278 4.22 -18.95 7.24
C ASN A 278 3.11 -19.59 6.38
N TYR A 279 3.52 -20.48 5.47
CA TYR A 279 2.60 -21.15 4.56
C TYR A 279 1.70 -22.21 5.24
N GLU A 280 2.08 -22.69 6.42
CA GLU A 280 1.23 -23.54 7.25
C GLU A 280 0.07 -22.72 7.85
N HIS A 281 0.37 -21.55 8.39
CA HIS A 281 -0.66 -20.63 8.88
C HIS A 281 -1.59 -20.17 7.74
N LEU A 282 -1.05 -19.91 6.55
CA LEU A 282 -1.85 -19.63 5.35
C LEU A 282 -2.80 -20.80 5.03
N ALA A 283 -2.30 -22.04 5.02
CA ALA A 283 -3.12 -23.21 4.74
C ALA A 283 -4.23 -23.39 5.79
N ASN A 284 -3.91 -23.26 7.08
CA ASN A 284 -4.89 -23.34 8.17
C ASN A 284 -5.97 -22.24 8.05
N THR A 285 -5.56 -21.01 7.76
CA THR A 285 -6.48 -19.88 7.55
C THR A 285 -7.43 -20.15 6.37
N LEU A 286 -6.93 -20.74 5.29
CA LEU A 286 -7.74 -21.11 4.12
C LEU A 286 -8.69 -22.27 4.40
N GLU A 287 -8.32 -23.21 5.27
CA GLU A 287 -9.18 -24.32 5.71
C GLU A 287 -10.33 -23.81 6.58
N GLU A 288 -10.04 -22.99 7.59
CA GLU A 288 -11.06 -22.33 8.43
C GLU A 288 -12.04 -21.51 7.57
N LEU A 289 -11.50 -20.73 6.63
CA LEU A 289 -12.32 -19.93 5.73
C LEU A 289 -13.17 -20.78 4.77
N GLN A 290 -12.69 -21.96 4.35
CA GLN A 290 -13.49 -22.84 3.49
C GLN A 290 -14.75 -23.35 4.20
N GLU A 291 -14.69 -23.61 5.51
CA GLU A 291 -15.87 -23.97 6.30
C GLU A 291 -16.89 -22.83 6.33
N GLU A 292 -16.44 -21.60 6.58
CA GLU A 292 -17.30 -20.42 6.59
C GLU A 292 -17.90 -20.09 5.21
N LEU A 293 -17.14 -20.32 4.14
CA LEU A 293 -17.56 -20.03 2.78
C LEU A 293 -18.57 -21.05 2.22
N GLN A 294 -18.75 -22.22 2.83
CA GLN A 294 -19.78 -23.19 2.41
C GLN A 294 -21.20 -22.63 2.58
N ASP A 295 -21.39 -21.75 3.57
CA ASP A 295 -22.69 -21.16 3.90
C ASP A 295 -23.00 -19.87 3.11
N ILE A 296 -22.06 -19.37 2.31
CA ILE A 296 -22.18 -18.10 1.58
C ILE A 296 -22.42 -18.35 0.09
N LYS A 297 -23.35 -17.58 -0.53
CA LYS A 297 -23.62 -17.64 -1.97
C LYS A 297 -22.34 -17.46 -2.80
N PRO A 298 -22.19 -18.19 -3.93
CA PRO A 298 -20.93 -18.32 -4.64
C PRO A 298 -20.63 -17.13 -5.56
N LEU A 299 -20.11 -16.00 -5.05
CA LEU A 299 -19.62 -14.90 -5.92
C LEU A 299 -18.42 -14.09 -5.40
N ASN A 300 -17.82 -14.41 -4.25
CA ASN A 300 -16.71 -13.60 -3.73
C ASN A 300 -15.41 -13.89 -4.49
N ARG A 301 -14.77 -12.85 -5.04
CA ARG A 301 -13.40 -12.96 -5.56
C ARG A 301 -12.46 -13.21 -4.39
N ARG A 302 -11.52 -14.11 -4.62
CA ARG A 302 -10.64 -14.69 -3.61
C ARG A 302 -9.21 -14.60 -4.10
N VAL A 303 -8.37 -13.83 -3.40
CA VAL A 303 -7.00 -13.54 -3.81
C VAL A 303 -6.04 -13.77 -2.65
N ILE A 304 -4.93 -14.44 -2.90
CA ILE A 304 -3.75 -14.47 -2.04
C ILE A 304 -2.81 -13.36 -2.53
N VAL A 305 -2.28 -12.54 -1.61
CA VAL A 305 -1.47 -11.36 -1.91
C VAL A 305 -0.10 -11.50 -1.24
N SER A 306 0.96 -11.40 -2.04
CA SER A 306 2.36 -11.45 -1.57
C SER A 306 3.26 -10.54 -2.40
N GLU A 307 4.44 -10.22 -1.87
CA GLU A 307 5.58 -9.73 -2.65
C GLU A 307 6.44 -10.91 -3.12
N GLY A 308 7.21 -10.72 -4.20
CA GLY A 308 8.30 -11.59 -4.59
C GLY A 308 9.49 -11.40 -3.65
N LEU A 309 10.13 -10.23 -3.74
CA LEU A 309 11.14 -9.76 -2.78
C LEU A 309 10.49 -8.74 -1.83
N PHE A 310 10.41 -9.08 -0.56
CA PHE A 310 9.78 -8.21 0.45
C PHE A 310 10.64 -6.98 0.78
N ALA A 311 10.07 -5.80 0.60
CA ALA A 311 10.77 -4.52 0.78
C ALA A 311 11.32 -4.26 2.19
N ASN A 312 10.70 -4.88 3.20
CA ASN A 312 10.94 -4.63 4.62
C ASN A 312 11.81 -5.70 5.31
N THR A 313 11.83 -6.92 4.78
CA THR A 313 12.55 -8.07 5.34
C THR A 313 13.70 -8.54 4.45
N GLY A 314 13.63 -8.26 3.13
CA GLY A 314 14.69 -8.57 2.17
C GLY A 314 14.78 -10.08 1.89
N ASP A 315 13.71 -10.82 2.09
CA ASP A 315 13.60 -12.24 1.81
C ASP A 315 12.63 -12.52 0.67
N PHE A 316 12.65 -13.76 0.18
CA PHE A 316 11.86 -14.19 -0.98
C PHE A 316 10.63 -14.97 -0.54
N ALA A 317 9.48 -14.69 -1.18
CA ALA A 317 8.33 -15.57 -1.09
C ALA A 317 8.65 -16.93 -1.73
N ASP A 318 8.21 -18.02 -1.10
CA ASP A 318 8.15 -19.35 -1.71
C ASP A 318 7.00 -19.37 -2.73
N VAL A 319 7.30 -18.82 -3.92
CA VAL A 319 6.35 -18.75 -5.04
C VAL A 319 5.84 -20.13 -5.45
N PRO A 320 6.66 -21.19 -5.54
CA PRO A 320 6.17 -22.55 -5.78
C PRO A 320 5.10 -22.98 -4.78
N LYS A 321 5.32 -22.75 -3.48
CA LYS A 321 4.35 -23.11 -2.44
C LYS A 321 3.07 -22.27 -2.52
N LEU A 322 3.18 -20.98 -2.82
CA LEU A 322 2.01 -20.12 -3.06
C LEU A 322 1.18 -20.62 -4.24
N VAL A 323 1.81 -21.04 -5.34
CA VAL A 323 1.12 -21.61 -6.51
C VAL A 323 0.46 -22.95 -6.18
N GLU A 324 1.10 -23.81 -5.38
CA GLU A 324 0.50 -25.05 -4.89
C GLU A 324 -0.78 -24.75 -4.08
N ILE A 325 -0.67 -23.84 -3.10
CA ILE A 325 -1.77 -23.46 -2.20
C ILE A 325 -2.91 -22.81 -3.00
N LYS A 326 -2.62 -21.85 -3.90
CA LYS A 326 -3.65 -21.19 -4.70
C LYS A 326 -4.45 -22.21 -5.51
N LYS A 327 -3.78 -23.21 -6.10
CA LYS A 327 -4.40 -24.28 -6.90
C LYS A 327 -5.25 -25.20 -6.03
N LYS A 328 -4.76 -25.61 -4.85
CA LYS A 328 -5.49 -26.45 -3.88
C LYS A 328 -6.79 -25.78 -3.42
N TYR A 329 -6.73 -24.52 -3.00
CA TYR A 329 -7.88 -23.80 -2.41
C TYR A 329 -8.70 -22.99 -3.42
N LYS A 330 -8.29 -22.95 -4.70
CA LYS A 330 -8.93 -22.20 -5.81
C LYS A 330 -8.96 -20.68 -5.58
N PHE A 331 -7.84 -20.14 -5.10
CA PHE A 331 -7.60 -18.71 -4.98
C PHE A 331 -6.78 -18.21 -6.17
N ARG A 332 -6.93 -16.92 -6.49
CA ARG A 332 -6.01 -16.22 -7.39
C ARG A 332 -4.77 -15.76 -6.62
N LEU A 333 -3.67 -15.54 -7.31
CA LEU A 333 -2.44 -15.01 -6.73
C LEU A 333 -2.12 -13.63 -7.32
N PHE A 334 -2.00 -12.64 -6.43
CA PHE A 334 -1.38 -11.35 -6.70
C PHE A 334 0.06 -11.38 -6.20
N LEU A 335 1.02 -11.17 -7.09
CA LEU A 335 2.44 -11.12 -6.76
C LEU A 335 3.04 -9.78 -7.20
N ASP A 336 3.65 -9.07 -6.25
CA ASP A 336 4.39 -7.83 -6.52
C ASP A 336 5.90 -8.11 -6.64
N GLU A 337 6.42 -8.01 -7.86
CA GLU A 337 7.84 -8.20 -8.20
C GLU A 337 8.60 -6.87 -8.29
N SER A 338 8.08 -5.76 -7.73
CA SER A 338 8.63 -4.42 -7.93
C SER A 338 10.10 -4.25 -7.55
N LEU A 339 10.59 -4.96 -6.52
CA LEU A 339 12.01 -4.90 -6.11
C LEU A 339 12.88 -6.01 -6.73
N SER A 340 12.26 -7.06 -7.25
CA SER A 340 12.94 -8.26 -7.75
C SER A 340 13.08 -8.27 -9.27
N VAL A 341 12.19 -7.59 -10.00
CA VAL A 341 12.34 -7.43 -11.45
C VAL A 341 13.66 -6.70 -11.79
N GLY A 342 14.36 -7.24 -12.77
CA GLY A 342 15.69 -6.85 -13.23
C GLY A 342 16.85 -7.19 -12.27
N SER A 343 16.58 -7.64 -11.04
CA SER A 343 17.61 -7.93 -10.04
C SER A 343 17.73 -9.40 -9.66
N ILE A 344 16.65 -10.18 -9.82
CA ILE A 344 16.56 -11.58 -9.41
C ILE A 344 16.06 -12.45 -10.57
N GLY A 345 16.52 -13.70 -10.60
CA GLY A 345 16.17 -14.70 -11.60
C GLY A 345 17.17 -14.76 -12.76
N PRO A 346 17.28 -15.91 -13.45
CA PRO A 346 18.21 -16.08 -14.57
C PRO A 346 17.94 -15.12 -15.74
N HIS A 347 16.68 -14.75 -15.97
CA HIS A 347 16.26 -13.82 -17.02
C HIS A 347 16.00 -12.41 -16.48
N GLY A 348 16.19 -12.18 -15.18
CA GLY A 348 15.89 -10.91 -14.52
C GLY A 348 14.39 -10.62 -14.38
N ARG A 349 13.52 -11.63 -14.39
CA ARG A 349 12.05 -11.43 -14.31
C ARG A 349 11.50 -11.45 -12.87
N GLY A 350 12.37 -11.63 -11.88
CA GLY A 350 12.00 -11.61 -10.46
C GLY A 350 12.06 -12.97 -9.78
N VAL A 351 11.41 -13.07 -8.63
CA VAL A 351 11.46 -14.25 -7.75
C VAL A 351 10.73 -15.45 -8.36
N ALA A 352 9.63 -15.24 -9.09
CA ALA A 352 8.98 -16.31 -9.83
C ALA A 352 9.95 -17.00 -10.81
N ASP A 353 10.75 -16.22 -11.53
CA ASP A 353 11.78 -16.69 -12.47
C ASP A 353 12.95 -17.37 -11.75
N TYR A 354 13.35 -16.87 -10.58
CA TYR A 354 14.35 -17.53 -9.73
C TYR A 354 13.96 -18.97 -9.35
N TYR A 355 12.68 -19.22 -9.07
CA TYR A 355 12.17 -20.56 -8.79
C TYR A 355 11.76 -21.35 -10.04
N GLY A 356 11.88 -20.78 -11.24
CA GLY A 356 11.43 -21.42 -12.48
C GLY A 356 9.91 -21.57 -12.58
N VAL A 357 9.15 -20.75 -11.84
CA VAL A 357 7.69 -20.70 -11.92
C VAL A 357 7.28 -19.82 -13.11
N PRO A 358 6.52 -20.34 -14.09
CA PRO A 358 6.04 -19.53 -15.19
C PRO A 358 5.16 -18.37 -14.70
N ALA A 359 5.31 -17.18 -15.29
CA ALA A 359 4.47 -16.03 -14.95
C ALA A 359 2.96 -16.28 -15.20
N SER A 360 2.62 -17.20 -16.11
CA SER A 360 1.24 -17.65 -16.35
C SER A 360 0.62 -18.41 -15.18
N ASP A 361 1.43 -18.93 -14.24
CA ASP A 361 0.96 -19.52 -12.99
C ASP A 361 0.66 -18.46 -11.91
N ILE A 362 0.78 -17.16 -12.22
CA ILE A 362 0.46 -16.04 -11.33
C ILE A 362 -0.66 -15.21 -11.98
N ASP A 363 -1.79 -15.06 -11.29
CA ASP A 363 -3.00 -14.46 -11.90
C ASP A 363 -2.87 -12.96 -12.13
N ILE A 364 -2.17 -12.25 -11.24
CA ILE A 364 -1.89 -10.82 -11.34
C ILE A 364 -0.43 -10.61 -10.91
N LEU A 365 0.45 -10.36 -11.88
CA LEU A 365 1.86 -10.04 -11.61
C LEU A 365 2.10 -8.56 -11.89
N THR A 366 2.61 -7.84 -10.90
CA THR A 366 2.95 -6.42 -11.03
C THR A 366 4.43 -6.18 -10.77
N GLY A 367 5.00 -5.13 -11.34
CA GLY A 367 6.39 -4.75 -11.09
C GLY A 367 6.65 -3.25 -11.33
N SER A 368 7.85 -2.82 -10.99
CA SER A 368 8.33 -1.43 -11.13
C SER A 368 9.35 -1.34 -12.26
N LEU A 369 9.23 -0.29 -13.07
CA LEU A 369 10.24 0.12 -14.05
C LEU A 369 11.27 1.09 -13.41
N ALA A 370 10.98 1.60 -12.21
CA ALA A 370 11.75 2.67 -11.57
C ALA A 370 13.03 2.21 -10.86
N ASN A 371 13.15 0.91 -10.59
CA ASN A 371 14.28 0.32 -9.87
C ASN A 371 15.35 -0.17 -10.88
N SER A 372 15.56 -1.49 -10.97
CA SER A 372 16.57 -2.11 -11.84
C SER A 372 16.44 -1.79 -13.34
N LEU A 373 15.27 -1.34 -13.79
CA LEU A 373 15.00 -1.04 -15.21
C LEU A 373 15.34 0.41 -15.60
N ALA A 374 16.00 1.15 -14.71
CA ALA A 374 16.57 2.49 -14.93
C ALA A 374 15.60 3.51 -15.56
N SER A 375 14.32 3.41 -15.22
CA SER A 375 13.26 4.22 -15.80
C SER A 375 12.35 4.78 -14.70
N SER A 376 11.06 4.93 -14.97
CA SER A 376 10.03 5.29 -14.02
C SER A 376 8.72 4.61 -14.40
N GLY A 377 7.75 4.57 -13.48
CA GLY A 377 6.47 3.92 -13.70
C GLY A 377 6.46 2.44 -13.33
N GLY A 378 5.28 1.83 -13.42
CA GLY A 378 5.06 0.43 -13.08
C GLY A 378 4.35 -0.31 -14.20
N PHE A 379 4.18 -1.62 -14.05
CA PHE A 379 3.48 -2.44 -15.02
C PHE A 379 2.72 -3.59 -14.36
N CYS A 380 1.76 -4.15 -15.09
CA CYS A 380 1.08 -5.38 -14.72
C CYS A 380 1.02 -6.29 -15.95
N VAL A 381 1.27 -7.58 -15.76
CA VAL A 381 1.23 -8.60 -16.82
C VAL A 381 0.30 -9.74 -16.44
N GLY A 382 -0.28 -10.39 -17.44
CA GLY A 382 -1.11 -11.59 -17.26
C GLY A 382 -2.08 -11.78 -18.43
N GLU A 383 -3.24 -12.37 -18.15
CA GLU A 383 -4.22 -12.69 -19.18
C GLU A 383 -4.84 -11.45 -19.84
N LYS A 384 -5.09 -11.53 -21.14
CA LYS A 384 -5.63 -10.41 -21.93
C LYS A 384 -6.96 -9.84 -21.40
N PRO A 385 -7.96 -10.64 -20.99
CA PRO A 385 -9.21 -10.11 -20.43
C PRO A 385 -8.98 -9.33 -19.12
N MET A 386 -8.05 -9.80 -18.29
CA MET A 386 -7.67 -9.19 -17.02
C MET A 386 -7.03 -7.81 -17.26
N ILE A 387 -6.10 -7.73 -18.22
CA ILE A 387 -5.47 -6.47 -18.62
C ILE A 387 -6.47 -5.50 -19.25
N PHE A 388 -7.36 -5.97 -20.12
CA PHE A 388 -8.36 -5.12 -20.77
C PHE A 388 -9.35 -4.51 -19.77
N TYR A 389 -9.73 -5.28 -18.75
CA TYR A 389 -10.55 -4.76 -17.66
C TYR A 389 -9.82 -3.65 -16.88
N GLN A 390 -8.52 -3.79 -16.63
CA GLN A 390 -7.74 -2.73 -15.95
C GLN A 390 -7.72 -1.42 -16.74
N ARG A 391 -7.64 -1.47 -18.07
CA ARG A 391 -7.60 -0.25 -18.91
C ARG A 391 -8.83 0.65 -18.75
N ILE A 392 -9.98 0.08 -18.39
CA ILE A 392 -11.24 0.81 -18.22
C ILE A 392 -11.62 1.06 -16.74
N ALA A 393 -10.98 0.36 -15.80
CA ALA A 393 -11.40 0.36 -14.40
C ALA A 393 -10.31 0.83 -13.42
N SER A 394 -9.05 0.82 -13.81
CA SER A 394 -7.93 1.21 -12.95
C SER A 394 -7.76 2.72 -12.92
N ALA A 395 -7.98 3.34 -11.75
CA ALA A 395 -8.00 4.79 -11.60
C ALA A 395 -6.67 5.46 -12.00
N ALA A 396 -5.53 4.87 -11.60
CA ALA A 396 -4.21 5.38 -11.96
C ALA A 396 -3.91 5.26 -13.46
N TYR A 397 -4.59 4.35 -14.18
CA TYR A 397 -4.47 4.25 -15.63
C TYR A 397 -5.42 5.24 -16.32
N CYS A 398 -6.69 5.32 -15.91
CA CYS A 398 -7.68 6.15 -16.59
C CYS A 398 -7.51 7.65 -16.36
N PHE A 399 -7.00 8.07 -15.19
CA PHE A 399 -7.04 9.47 -14.75
C PHE A 399 -5.67 10.08 -14.42
N SER A 400 -4.57 9.33 -14.62
CA SER A 400 -3.20 9.87 -14.51
C SER A 400 -2.58 10.07 -15.89
N ALA A 401 -1.63 10.99 -16.01
CA ALA A 401 -0.84 11.10 -17.23
C ALA A 401 -0.06 9.81 -17.50
N SER A 402 0.07 9.46 -18.77
CA SER A 402 0.87 8.32 -19.24
C SER A 402 2.35 8.55 -18.91
N LEU A 403 3.11 7.45 -18.85
CA LEU A 403 4.54 7.49 -18.61
C LEU A 403 5.25 8.35 -19.68
N ALA A 404 6.37 9.00 -19.33
CA ALA A 404 7.11 9.78 -20.31
C ALA A 404 7.66 8.87 -21.44
N PRO A 405 7.56 9.26 -22.73
CA PRO A 405 7.99 8.42 -23.85
C PRO A 405 9.45 7.96 -23.75
N TYR A 406 10.35 8.82 -23.26
CA TYR A 406 11.76 8.47 -23.09
C TYR A 406 11.96 7.41 -22.00
N SER A 407 11.24 7.52 -20.87
CA SER A 407 11.24 6.51 -19.81
C SER A 407 10.77 5.16 -20.34
N VAL A 408 9.68 5.15 -21.10
CA VAL A 408 9.15 3.93 -21.74
C VAL A 408 10.21 3.26 -22.63
N ARG A 409 10.90 4.06 -23.45
CA ARG A 409 11.93 3.53 -24.36
C ARG A 409 13.17 3.03 -23.60
N VAL A 410 13.61 3.73 -22.56
CA VAL A 410 14.74 3.30 -21.72
C VAL A 410 14.44 1.95 -21.08
N ALA A 411 13.25 1.77 -20.48
CA ALA A 411 12.86 0.49 -19.90
C ALA A 411 12.86 -0.65 -20.92
N ASN A 412 12.37 -0.39 -22.15
CA ASN A 412 12.39 -1.37 -23.24
C ASN A 412 13.83 -1.80 -23.58
N GLU A 413 14.74 -0.83 -23.73
CA GLU A 413 16.14 -1.12 -24.02
C GLU A 413 16.83 -1.91 -22.90
N VAL A 414 16.52 -1.61 -21.62
CA VAL A 414 17.08 -2.37 -20.50
C VAL A 414 16.59 -3.82 -20.52
N ILE A 415 15.33 -4.08 -20.88
CA ILE A 415 14.81 -5.45 -21.05
C ILE A 415 15.60 -6.17 -22.16
N ASP A 416 15.86 -5.50 -23.29
CA ASP A 416 16.68 -6.06 -24.37
C ASP A 416 18.12 -6.36 -23.91
N MET A 417 18.72 -5.47 -23.12
CA MET A 417 20.04 -5.68 -22.54
C MET A 417 20.08 -6.86 -21.57
N LEU A 418 19.02 -7.06 -20.78
CA LEU A 418 18.92 -8.20 -19.86
C LEU A 418 18.86 -9.53 -20.63
N GLU A 419 18.01 -9.64 -21.66
CA GLU A 419 17.92 -10.84 -22.48
C GLU A 419 19.20 -11.13 -23.26
N GLN A 420 19.83 -10.12 -23.86
CA GLN A 420 21.10 -10.31 -24.60
C GLN A 420 22.25 -10.80 -23.71
N ASN A 421 22.14 -10.56 -22.39
CA ASN A 421 23.15 -10.91 -21.40
C ASN A 421 22.73 -12.05 -20.47
N GLU A 422 21.62 -12.73 -20.79
CA GLU A 422 21.13 -13.88 -20.04
C GLU A 422 22.24 -14.92 -19.82
N GLY A 423 22.35 -15.41 -18.59
CA GLY A 423 23.33 -16.42 -18.19
C GLY A 423 24.79 -15.96 -18.15
N LYS A 424 25.12 -14.73 -18.59
CA LYS A 424 26.51 -14.21 -18.53
C LYS A 424 26.85 -13.75 -17.12
N LYS A 425 27.88 -14.34 -16.52
CA LYS A 425 28.34 -14.01 -15.15
C LYS A 425 28.91 -12.59 -15.02
N ASP A 426 29.47 -12.06 -16.10
CA ASP A 426 30.07 -10.72 -16.13
C ASP A 426 29.05 -9.62 -16.54
N SER A 427 27.78 -9.99 -16.74
CA SER A 427 26.71 -9.01 -16.93
C SER A 427 26.39 -8.26 -15.64
N PRO A 428 25.74 -7.07 -15.71
CA PRO A 428 25.30 -6.36 -14.51
C PRO A 428 24.48 -7.24 -13.55
N LEU A 429 23.55 -8.04 -14.07
CA LEU A 429 22.76 -8.98 -13.25
C LEU A 429 23.63 -10.10 -12.63
N GLY A 430 24.56 -10.67 -13.41
CA GLY A 430 25.48 -11.69 -12.90
C GLY A 430 26.40 -11.17 -11.79
N LEU A 431 26.91 -9.95 -11.94
CA LEU A 431 27.72 -9.26 -10.93
C LEU A 431 26.92 -8.91 -9.69
N LEU A 432 25.68 -8.41 -9.86
CA LEU A 432 24.77 -8.14 -8.74
C LEU A 432 24.53 -9.40 -7.91
N ASN A 433 24.15 -10.51 -8.54
CA ASN A 433 23.90 -11.78 -7.86
C ASN A 433 25.13 -12.28 -7.08
N LYS A 434 26.32 -12.16 -7.67
CA LYS A 434 27.59 -12.49 -7.01
C LYS A 434 27.85 -11.58 -5.80
N ASN A 435 27.63 -10.28 -5.97
CA ASN A 435 27.87 -9.27 -4.93
C ASN A 435 26.88 -9.40 -3.77
N SER A 436 25.60 -9.68 -4.04
CA SER A 436 24.56 -9.93 -3.02
C SER A 436 24.96 -11.10 -2.12
N ALA A 437 25.33 -12.24 -2.73
CA ALA A 437 25.77 -13.43 -1.98
C ALA A 437 27.06 -13.16 -1.18
N LEU A 438 28.00 -12.39 -1.76
CA LEU A 438 29.24 -12.02 -1.10
C LEU A 438 28.99 -11.12 0.12
N LEU A 439 28.22 -10.05 -0.04
CA LEU A 439 27.93 -9.10 1.04
C LEU A 439 27.17 -9.79 2.18
N HIS A 440 26.15 -10.59 1.85
CA HIS A 440 25.42 -11.38 2.84
C HIS A 440 26.36 -12.31 3.60
N GLY A 441 27.16 -13.11 2.90
CA GLY A 441 28.12 -14.02 3.51
C GLY A 441 29.17 -13.31 4.38
N LYS A 442 29.56 -12.08 4.03
CA LYS A 442 30.48 -11.26 4.82
C LYS A 442 29.81 -10.73 6.09
N PHE A 443 28.57 -10.26 6.04
CA PHE A 443 27.84 -9.88 7.24
C PHE A 443 27.57 -11.07 8.16
N SER A 444 27.07 -12.19 7.63
CA SER A 444 26.74 -13.37 8.43
C SER A 444 27.95 -14.00 9.13
N LYS A 445 29.15 -13.91 8.54
CA LYS A 445 30.38 -14.48 9.12
C LYS A 445 31.15 -13.51 10.02
N ASN A 446 30.80 -12.22 10.02
CA ASN A 446 31.58 -11.21 10.74
C ASN A 446 31.22 -11.22 12.24
N ARG A 447 32.16 -11.65 13.08
CA ARG A 447 31.97 -11.73 14.54
C ARG A 447 31.76 -10.37 15.21
N LYS A 448 32.27 -9.28 14.64
CA LYS A 448 32.09 -7.93 15.20
C LYS A 448 30.65 -7.49 15.03
N ILE A 449 30.05 -7.73 13.86
CA ILE A 449 28.68 -7.29 13.59
C ILE A 449 27.64 -8.20 14.26
N SER A 450 27.87 -9.51 14.27
CA SER A 450 26.94 -10.49 14.87
C SER A 450 26.75 -10.29 16.38
N LYS A 451 27.67 -9.60 17.05
CA LYS A 451 27.53 -9.17 18.44
C LYS A 451 26.37 -8.19 18.63
N TYR A 452 26.02 -7.41 17.61
CA TYR A 452 25.04 -6.32 17.69
C TYR A 452 23.83 -6.51 16.77
N LEU A 453 24.04 -7.01 15.55
CA LEU A 453 23.05 -7.06 14.48
C LEU A 453 22.84 -8.49 13.97
N ASP A 454 21.59 -8.79 13.61
CA ASP A 454 21.19 -9.99 12.88
C ASP A 454 20.89 -9.63 11.41
N VAL A 455 21.30 -10.49 10.48
CA VAL A 455 20.97 -10.37 9.05
C VAL A 455 19.61 -11.04 8.82
N VAL A 456 18.60 -10.26 8.45
CA VAL A 456 17.21 -10.76 8.25
C VAL A 456 17.00 -11.20 6.80
N SER A 457 17.60 -10.47 5.87
CA SER A 457 17.48 -10.72 4.43
C SER A 457 18.08 -12.05 4.00
N GLU A 458 17.57 -12.58 2.89
CA GLU A 458 18.07 -13.81 2.27
C GLU A 458 19.37 -13.57 1.48
N SER A 459 20.21 -14.60 1.30
CA SER A 459 21.57 -14.42 0.73
C SER A 459 21.61 -13.95 -0.72
N GLY A 460 20.56 -14.24 -1.50
CA GLY A 460 20.44 -13.77 -2.87
C GLY A 460 19.88 -12.35 -3.00
N SER A 461 19.43 -11.73 -1.90
CA SER A 461 18.74 -10.45 -1.96
C SER A 461 19.70 -9.30 -2.29
N PRO A 462 19.38 -8.44 -3.28
CA PRO A 462 20.10 -7.19 -3.53
C PRO A 462 19.83 -6.13 -2.46
N VAL A 463 18.90 -6.40 -1.54
CA VAL A 463 18.57 -5.56 -0.39
C VAL A 463 18.94 -6.32 0.88
N VAL A 464 20.07 -5.97 1.47
CA VAL A 464 20.52 -6.54 2.73
C VAL A 464 19.92 -5.75 3.89
N ILE A 465 19.17 -6.46 4.74
CA ILE A 465 18.45 -5.87 5.87
C ILE A 465 19.06 -6.39 7.18
N LEU A 466 19.43 -5.46 8.04
CA LEU A 466 20.04 -5.74 9.34
C LEU A 466 19.17 -5.16 10.45
N GLU A 467 18.92 -5.95 11.49
CA GLU A 467 18.22 -5.51 12.69
C GLU A 467 19.08 -5.66 13.94
N PHE A 468 18.79 -4.91 15.00
CA PHE A 468 19.43 -5.19 16.29
C PHE A 468 19.08 -6.59 16.77
N ASN A 469 20.09 -7.34 17.21
CA ASN A 469 19.88 -8.69 17.68
C ASN A 469 19.10 -8.71 19.00
N LYS A 470 18.60 -9.90 19.36
CA LYS A 470 17.82 -10.08 20.59
C LYS A 470 18.56 -9.62 21.86
N ALA A 471 19.89 -9.77 21.93
CA ALA A 471 20.67 -9.36 23.09
C ALA A 471 20.70 -7.83 23.24
N ILE A 472 20.92 -7.08 22.15
CA ILE A 472 20.89 -5.61 22.15
C ILE A 472 19.47 -5.11 22.37
N LYS A 473 18.47 -5.68 21.70
CA LYS A 473 17.07 -5.33 21.93
C LYS A 473 16.66 -5.55 23.40
N ASN A 474 17.13 -6.61 24.05
CA ASN A 474 16.90 -6.83 25.48
C ASN A 474 17.63 -5.81 26.35
N LYS A 475 18.93 -5.60 26.10
CA LYS A 475 19.78 -4.64 26.84
C LYS A 475 19.20 -3.22 26.81
N LEU A 476 18.70 -2.79 25.66
CA LEU A 476 18.17 -1.45 25.44
C LEU A 476 16.66 -1.34 25.75
N GLY A 477 15.99 -2.42 26.13
CA GLY A 477 14.56 -2.41 26.46
C GLY A 477 13.62 -2.39 25.23
N PHE A 478 14.13 -2.61 24.02
CA PHE A 478 13.33 -2.73 22.80
C PHE A 478 12.58 -4.09 22.69
N TYR A 479 13.09 -5.16 23.31
CA TYR A 479 12.57 -6.53 23.09
C TYR A 479 11.15 -6.78 23.60
N GLN A 480 10.75 -6.16 24.72
CA GLN A 480 9.40 -6.33 25.30
C GLN A 480 8.26 -5.83 24.38
N TYR A 481 8.61 -5.09 23.32
CA TYR A 481 7.70 -4.60 22.29
C TYR A 481 7.28 -5.70 21.29
N TYR A 482 8.22 -6.55 20.84
CA TYR A 482 8.01 -7.43 19.68
C TYR A 482 7.50 -8.84 20.05
N TYR A 483 7.78 -9.35 21.25
CA TYR A 483 7.61 -10.79 21.59
C TYR A 483 6.96 -11.07 22.95
N ASN A 484 6.32 -10.09 23.59
CA ASN A 484 5.67 -10.33 24.89
C ASN A 484 4.23 -10.87 24.69
N GLU A 485 4.03 -12.17 24.92
CA GLU A 485 2.74 -12.88 24.79
C GLU A 485 1.63 -12.35 25.73
N ASN A 486 2.01 -11.78 26.87
CA ASN A 486 1.09 -11.15 27.83
C ASN A 486 0.75 -9.70 27.48
N ASN A 487 1.33 -9.17 26.40
CA ASN A 487 1.06 -7.83 25.95
C ASN A 487 -0.23 -7.84 25.14
N LYS A 488 -1.22 -7.03 25.57
CA LYS A 488 -2.49 -6.84 24.86
C LYS A 488 -2.28 -6.47 23.38
N THR A 489 -1.10 -6.01 23.00
CA THR A 489 -0.72 -5.62 21.65
C THR A 489 -0.13 -6.72 20.76
N ALA A 490 0.48 -7.76 21.33
CA ALA A 490 0.79 -9.00 20.60
C ALA A 490 -0.54 -9.75 20.34
N GLN A 491 -1.41 -9.76 21.35
CA GLN A 491 -2.82 -10.15 21.22
C GLN A 491 -3.64 -9.18 20.35
N ALA A 492 -3.17 -7.96 20.06
CA ALA A 492 -3.77 -7.04 19.08
C ALA A 492 -3.11 -7.12 17.71
N HIS A 493 -2.05 -7.90 17.55
CA HIS A 493 -1.66 -8.42 16.25
C HIS A 493 -2.69 -9.50 15.85
N GLU A 494 -2.97 -10.45 16.75
CA GLU A 494 -4.07 -11.44 16.63
C GLU A 494 -5.47 -10.80 16.62
N LYS A 495 -5.76 -9.82 17.49
CA LYS A 495 -7.05 -9.12 17.53
C LYS A 495 -7.13 -7.98 16.54
N GLY A 496 -6.03 -7.41 16.05
CA GLY A 496 -6.02 -6.44 14.96
C GLY A 496 -6.43 -7.12 13.65
N MET A 497 -5.91 -8.33 13.44
CA MET A 497 -6.38 -9.29 12.45
C MET A 497 -7.89 -9.62 12.59
N ARG A 498 -8.45 -9.68 13.82
CA ARG A 498 -9.90 -9.88 14.05
C ARG A 498 -10.75 -8.60 14.09
N SER A 499 -10.23 -7.46 14.52
CA SER A 499 -11.00 -6.24 14.83
C SER A 499 -11.44 -5.44 13.60
N PHE A 500 -10.96 -5.83 12.42
CA PHE A 500 -11.53 -5.37 11.15
C PHE A 500 -12.89 -6.03 10.85
N GLU A 501 -13.27 -7.10 11.56
CA GLU A 501 -14.59 -7.74 11.47
C GLU A 501 -15.75 -6.80 11.88
N GLN A 502 -15.51 -5.81 12.75
CA GLN A 502 -16.59 -5.00 13.32
C GLN A 502 -16.86 -3.65 12.63
N SER A 503 -16.02 -3.20 11.70
CA SER A 503 -16.31 -1.98 10.92
C SER A 503 -17.20 -2.23 9.69
N GLY A 504 -17.56 -3.50 9.43
CA GLY A 504 -18.46 -3.92 8.35
C GLY A 504 -19.93 -4.12 8.76
N THR A 505 -20.27 -4.15 10.05
CA THR A 505 -21.65 -4.41 10.49
C THR A 505 -22.44 -3.13 10.73
N ALA A 506 -22.79 -2.44 9.64
CA ALA A 506 -23.91 -1.50 9.63
C ALA A 506 -24.87 -1.85 8.48
N ALA A 507 -25.25 -3.12 8.36
CA ALA A 507 -26.48 -3.60 7.68
C ALA A 507 -26.47 -5.14 7.61
N ALA A 508 -26.82 -5.82 8.70
CA ALA A 508 -27.33 -7.19 8.62
C ALA A 508 -28.18 -7.48 9.87
N ALA A 509 -29.40 -7.96 9.63
CA ALA A 509 -30.41 -8.22 10.64
C ALA A 509 -29.92 -9.23 11.70
N LYS A 510 -30.29 -8.99 12.96
CA LYS A 510 -30.13 -9.96 14.05
C LYS A 510 -30.88 -11.26 13.71
N PRO A 511 -30.26 -12.45 13.79
CA PRO A 511 -30.99 -13.65 14.13
C PRO A 511 -30.92 -13.88 15.64
N SER A 512 -32.05 -14.38 16.15
CA SER A 512 -32.38 -14.67 17.53
C SER A 512 -31.42 -15.63 18.22
N SER A 513 -31.17 -15.33 19.50
CA SER A 513 -30.61 -16.18 20.54
C SER A 513 -31.02 -17.66 20.48
N LYS A 514 -30.04 -18.57 20.39
CA LYS A 514 -30.13 -19.92 20.95
C LYS A 514 -28.78 -20.35 21.54
N LYS A 515 -28.85 -20.83 22.78
CA LYS A 515 -27.78 -21.41 23.60
C LYS A 515 -27.22 -22.68 22.98
N VAL A 516 -25.90 -22.83 22.94
CA VAL A 516 -25.15 -24.11 22.88
C VAL A 516 -23.83 -23.87 23.64
N SER A 517 -23.82 -24.06 24.96
CA SER A 517 -23.28 -25.23 25.70
C SER A 517 -21.79 -25.52 25.43
N GLU A 518 -21.03 -25.39 26.51
CA GLU A 518 -19.60 -25.67 26.67
C GLU A 518 -19.17 -27.05 26.15
N SER A 519 -18.05 -27.09 25.44
CA SER A 519 -17.14 -28.23 25.52
C SER A 519 -15.69 -27.73 25.44
N LYS A 520 -15.04 -27.70 26.61
CA LYS A 520 -13.58 -27.63 26.72
C LYS A 520 -13.04 -29.00 26.28
N LYS A 521 -12.25 -29.04 25.21
CA LYS A 521 -11.25 -30.11 25.02
C LYS A 521 -9.89 -29.46 24.84
N SER A 522 -9.02 -29.87 25.75
CA SER A 522 -7.61 -29.54 25.91
C SER A 522 -6.81 -29.83 24.65
N PHE A 523 -6.10 -28.83 24.14
CA PHE A 523 -4.91 -29.03 23.32
C PHE A 523 -3.71 -29.12 24.25
N GLU A 524 -3.10 -30.31 24.35
CA GLU A 524 -1.77 -30.49 24.92
C GLU A 524 -0.76 -29.83 23.96
N ARG A 525 0.01 -28.86 24.48
CA ARG A 525 1.18 -28.29 23.81
C ARG A 525 2.35 -29.25 24.04
N VAL A 526 3.00 -29.67 22.95
CA VAL A 526 4.28 -30.35 22.99
C VAL A 526 5.36 -29.28 23.19
N ASP A 527 5.89 -29.22 24.41
CA ASP A 527 7.03 -28.39 24.77
C ASP A 527 8.32 -28.95 24.16
N TYR A 528 9.05 -28.11 23.41
CA TYR A 528 10.49 -28.27 23.21
C TYR A 528 11.18 -26.99 23.71
N TYR A 529 11.74 -27.07 24.92
CA TYR A 529 13.14 -26.81 25.27
C TYR A 529 13.26 -26.52 26.78
N SER A 530 14.22 -27.23 27.39
CA SER A 530 14.49 -27.40 28.82
C SER A 530 14.77 -26.12 29.62
N ASP A 531 14.12 -26.02 30.79
CA ASP A 531 14.11 -24.90 31.75
C ASP A 531 15.43 -24.54 32.45
N GLU A 532 16.57 -25.17 32.15
CA GLU A 532 17.80 -24.94 32.92
C GLU A 532 18.66 -23.74 32.46
N ALA A 533 18.34 -23.10 31.33
CA ALA A 533 19.11 -21.94 30.84
C ALA A 533 18.54 -20.57 31.29
N VAL A 534 17.27 -20.51 31.73
CA VAL A 534 16.59 -19.23 32.05
C VAL A 534 16.90 -18.73 33.46
N ALA A 535 17.40 -19.59 34.35
CA ALA A 535 17.64 -19.25 35.75
C ALA A 535 18.94 -18.45 36.02
N LYS A 536 19.85 -18.27 35.04
CA LYS A 536 21.20 -17.73 35.30
C LYS A 536 21.51 -16.32 34.77
N MET A 537 20.53 -15.59 34.25
CA MET A 537 20.70 -14.20 33.77
C MET A 537 19.82 -13.19 34.54
N LYS A 538 19.96 -13.11 35.86
CA LYS A 538 19.34 -12.04 36.66
C LYS A 538 20.41 -11.08 37.17
N SER A 539 20.70 -10.02 36.41
CA SER A 539 21.34 -8.81 36.94
C SER A 539 20.26 -7.79 37.29
N GLU A 540 20.38 -7.15 38.46
CA GLU A 540 19.43 -6.17 39.00
C GLU A 540 19.22 -4.96 38.07
N ALA A 541 20.20 -4.66 37.22
CA ALA A 541 20.10 -3.62 36.19
C ALA A 541 19.04 -3.93 35.12
N SER A 542 18.86 -5.19 34.73
CA SER A 542 17.82 -5.57 33.75
C SER A 542 16.42 -5.45 34.34
N GLN A 543 16.24 -5.77 35.64
CA GLN A 543 14.93 -5.69 36.28
C GLN A 543 14.46 -4.24 36.47
N LYS A 544 15.40 -3.30 36.71
CA LYS A 544 15.10 -1.88 36.83
C LYS A 544 14.68 -1.25 35.48
N ALA A 545 15.40 -1.57 34.41
CA ALA A 545 15.04 -1.15 33.04
C ALA A 545 13.66 -1.70 32.61
N ILE A 546 13.35 -2.94 33.00
CA ILE A 546 12.04 -3.57 32.74
C ILE A 546 10.91 -2.86 33.50
N ALA A 547 11.14 -2.45 34.75
CA ALA A 547 10.13 -1.76 35.56
C ALA A 547 9.81 -0.34 35.05
N GLU A 548 10.79 0.37 34.49
CA GLU A 548 10.62 1.72 33.93
C GLU A 548 10.03 1.71 32.51
N SER A 549 10.31 0.68 31.70
CA SER A 549 9.68 0.51 30.38
C SER A 549 8.15 0.37 30.44
N LYS A 550 7.61 -0.12 31.57
CA LYS A 550 6.16 -0.30 31.79
C LYS A 550 5.35 1.01 31.85
N LYS A 551 6.00 2.20 31.93
CA LYS A 551 5.32 3.51 31.94
C LYS A 551 5.22 4.20 30.58
N LYS A 552 5.91 3.72 29.53
CA LYS A 552 6.01 4.41 28.22
C LYS A 552 5.10 3.79 27.17
N SER A 553 4.63 4.61 26.23
CA SER A 553 3.80 4.11 25.14
C SER A 553 4.64 3.30 24.15
N GLN A 554 3.98 2.37 23.47
CA GLN A 554 4.61 1.54 22.45
C GLN A 554 5.26 2.38 21.34
N ALA A 555 4.65 3.50 20.97
CA ALA A 555 5.19 4.40 19.94
C ALA A 555 6.52 5.05 20.37
N ASP A 556 6.69 5.34 21.66
CA ASP A 556 7.88 6.01 22.18
C ASP A 556 9.12 5.12 22.09
N ILE A 557 9.00 3.83 22.43
CA ILE A 557 10.11 2.87 22.36
C ILE A 557 10.58 2.66 20.91
N HIS A 558 9.64 2.59 19.98
CA HIS A 558 9.95 2.45 18.56
C HIS A 558 10.66 3.69 18.00
N ASN A 559 10.21 4.89 18.38
CA ASN A 559 10.86 6.15 17.99
C ASN A 559 12.30 6.22 18.52
N LEU A 560 12.57 5.65 19.70
CA LEU A 560 13.94 5.58 20.26
C LEU A 560 14.84 4.61 19.49
N GLU A 561 14.32 3.46 19.06
CA GLU A 561 15.05 2.52 18.20
C GLU A 561 15.36 3.16 16.83
N GLU A 562 14.37 3.79 16.20
CA GLU A 562 14.53 4.53 14.93
C GLU A 562 15.54 5.68 15.05
N PHE A 563 15.50 6.42 16.16
CA PHE A 563 16.47 7.48 16.45
C PHE A 563 17.90 6.93 16.55
N LEU A 564 18.10 5.80 17.25
CA LEU A 564 19.41 5.19 17.41
C LEU A 564 19.99 4.73 16.07
N ILE A 565 19.17 4.06 15.25
CA ILE A 565 19.54 3.66 13.88
C ILE A 565 19.90 4.90 13.05
N SER A 566 19.03 5.91 13.06
CA SER A 566 19.26 7.17 12.32
C SER A 566 20.57 7.83 12.75
N LYS A 567 20.90 7.83 14.04
CA LYS A 567 22.17 8.38 14.54
C LYS A 567 23.39 7.64 13.98
N ILE A 568 23.34 6.31 13.92
CA ILE A 568 24.41 5.49 13.33
C ILE A 568 24.53 5.74 11.82
N VAL A 569 23.41 5.80 11.09
CA VAL A 569 23.40 6.10 9.65
C VAL A 569 23.99 7.48 9.36
N ASN A 570 23.64 8.49 10.14
CA ASN A 570 24.19 9.84 9.97
C ASN A 570 25.70 9.88 10.24
N LYS A 571 26.21 9.13 11.24
CA LYS A 571 27.66 8.98 11.43
C LYS A 571 28.35 8.31 10.25
N LEU A 572 27.78 7.25 9.69
CA LEU A 572 28.33 6.59 8.50
C LEU A 572 28.38 7.53 7.29
N MET A 573 27.35 8.36 7.13
CA MET A 573 27.32 9.36 6.07
C MET A 573 28.42 10.40 6.28
N LEU A 574 28.51 11.01 7.46
CA LEU A 574 29.41 12.14 7.73
C LEU A 574 30.88 11.72 7.90
N GLU A 575 31.15 10.69 8.69
CA GLU A 575 32.50 10.27 9.05
C GLU A 575 33.09 9.30 8.01
N ASP A 576 32.25 8.41 7.47
CA ASP A 576 32.68 7.31 6.61
C ASP A 576 32.31 7.48 5.12
N LYS A 577 31.62 8.58 4.77
CA LYS A 577 31.13 8.86 3.40
C LYS A 577 30.31 7.71 2.83
N MET A 578 29.38 7.16 3.61
CA MET A 578 28.53 6.03 3.21
C MET A 578 27.06 6.32 3.51
N LEU A 579 26.22 6.36 2.46
CA LEU A 579 24.79 6.56 2.58
C LEU A 579 24.08 5.21 2.53
N ILE A 580 23.39 4.84 3.62
CA ILE A 580 22.53 3.65 3.69
C ILE A 580 21.10 4.06 4.02
N GLY A 581 20.13 3.24 3.62
CA GLY A 581 18.72 3.47 3.92
C GLY A 581 18.35 3.03 5.34
N THR A 582 17.20 3.52 5.80
CA THR A 582 16.53 3.02 7.00
C THR A 582 15.04 2.86 6.70
N SER A 583 14.37 1.99 7.44
CA SER A 583 12.92 2.00 7.48
C SER A 583 12.44 3.11 8.42
N GLN A 584 11.64 4.04 7.92
CA GLN A 584 11.01 5.07 8.75
C GLN A 584 9.51 4.86 8.85
N ARG A 585 8.95 5.13 10.02
CA ARG A 585 7.50 5.11 10.21
C ARG A 585 6.91 6.45 9.74
N LEU A 586 5.95 6.38 8.82
CA LEU A 586 5.21 7.57 8.42
C LEU A 586 4.31 8.06 9.57
N LEU A 587 4.37 9.36 9.86
CA LEU A 587 3.57 10.03 10.89
C LEU A 587 2.07 9.82 10.63
N LYS A 588 1.28 9.63 11.70
CA LYS A 588 -0.19 9.44 11.65
C LYS A 588 -0.65 8.21 10.84
N MET A 589 0.27 7.33 10.46
CA MET A 589 -0.02 6.07 9.78
C MET A 589 0.07 4.91 10.79
N GLU A 590 -0.94 4.82 11.65
CA GLU A 590 -0.94 3.92 12.81
C GLU A 590 -1.04 2.43 12.48
N VAL A 591 -1.59 2.10 11.31
CA VAL A 591 -1.80 0.72 10.83
C VAL A 591 -0.47 0.02 10.49
N PHE A 592 0.62 0.78 10.32
CA PHE A 592 1.88 0.28 9.79
C PHE A 592 2.89 0.09 10.93
N ARG A 593 3.31 -1.17 11.13
CA ARG A 593 4.37 -1.55 12.08
C ARG A 593 5.59 -2.08 11.32
N VAL A 594 6.21 -1.22 10.53
CA VAL A 594 7.52 -1.53 9.93
C VAL A 594 8.56 -1.51 11.05
N ARG A 595 9.36 -2.57 11.20
CA ARG A 595 10.41 -2.61 12.23
C ARG A 595 11.56 -1.67 11.83
N PRO A 596 12.21 -0.97 12.76
CA PRO A 596 13.37 -0.14 12.45
C PRO A 596 14.55 -1.04 12.05
N VAL A 597 15.05 -0.87 10.83
CA VAL A 597 16.14 -1.66 10.27
C VAL A 597 17.14 -0.78 9.53
N PHE A 598 18.38 -1.27 9.43
CA PHE A 598 19.35 -0.77 8.47
C PHE A 598 19.10 -1.45 7.13
N LYS A 599 19.02 -0.66 6.05
CA LYS A 599 18.76 -1.13 4.70
C LYS A 599 19.93 -0.78 3.78
N ILE A 600 20.58 -1.80 3.24
CA ILE A 600 21.72 -1.66 2.32
C ILE A 600 21.29 -2.21 0.97
N CYS A 601 21.19 -1.33 -0.02
CA CYS A 601 20.90 -1.70 -1.39
C CYS A 601 22.22 -1.84 -2.15
N LEU A 602 22.44 -3.00 -2.77
CA LEU A 602 23.64 -3.26 -3.55
C LEU A 602 23.50 -2.76 -4.98
N SER A 603 24.62 -2.29 -5.53
CA SER A 603 24.77 -2.05 -6.96
C SER A 603 25.67 -3.12 -7.59
N SER A 604 25.41 -3.45 -8.86
CA SER A 604 26.15 -4.45 -9.63
C SER A 604 27.65 -4.12 -9.79
N ASP A 605 28.00 -2.84 -9.78
CA ASP A 605 29.36 -2.33 -10.00
C ASP A 605 30.18 -2.16 -8.70
N LEU A 606 29.67 -2.66 -7.57
CA LEU A 606 30.43 -2.69 -6.31
C LEU A 606 31.61 -3.66 -6.40
N SER A 607 32.80 -3.18 -6.04
CA SER A 607 33.99 -4.02 -5.95
C SER A 607 34.02 -4.80 -4.63
N THR A 608 34.75 -5.92 -4.60
CA THR A 608 34.97 -6.71 -3.37
C THR A 608 35.60 -5.88 -2.25
N LYS A 609 36.50 -4.93 -2.58
CA LYS A 609 37.13 -4.05 -1.60
C LYS A 609 36.12 -3.07 -0.97
N GLU A 610 35.20 -2.55 -1.77
CA GLU A 610 34.13 -1.69 -1.27
C GLU A 610 33.19 -2.48 -0.37
N ILE A 611 32.80 -3.69 -0.77
CA ILE A 611 31.98 -4.59 0.05
C ILE A 611 32.63 -4.86 1.42
N ASP A 612 33.93 -5.15 1.45
CA ASP A 612 34.66 -5.36 2.70
C ASP A 612 34.68 -4.08 3.57
N SER A 613 34.91 -2.92 2.94
CA SER A 613 34.90 -1.61 3.62
C SER A 613 33.54 -1.28 4.22
N VAL A 614 32.44 -1.57 3.52
CA VAL A 614 31.06 -1.36 4.02
C VAL A 614 30.83 -2.13 5.32
N VAL A 615 31.20 -3.41 5.33
CA VAL A 615 31.00 -4.28 6.50
C VAL A 615 31.82 -3.81 7.69
N GLU A 616 33.08 -3.41 7.47
CA GLU A 616 33.96 -2.93 8.54
C GLU A 616 33.49 -1.59 9.12
N LYS A 617 33.17 -0.61 8.26
CA LYS A 617 32.70 0.72 8.67
C LYS A 617 31.40 0.64 9.47
N LEU A 618 30.43 -0.12 8.97
CA LEU A 618 29.17 -0.32 9.70
C LEU A 618 29.40 -0.98 11.06
N ALA A 619 30.23 -2.03 11.13
CA ALA A 619 30.53 -2.70 12.39
C ALA A 619 31.19 -1.75 13.41
N ASN A 620 32.13 -0.91 12.96
CA ASN A 620 32.82 0.05 13.82
C ASN A 620 31.88 1.14 14.34
N GLN A 621 31.02 1.72 13.49
CA GLN A 621 30.07 2.76 13.91
C GLN A 621 28.99 2.21 14.85
N VAL A 622 28.48 1.01 14.58
CA VAL A 622 27.52 0.34 15.48
C VAL A 622 28.16 0.09 16.84
N ALA A 623 29.38 -0.46 16.88
CA ALA A 623 30.10 -0.68 18.15
C ALA A 623 30.35 0.65 18.89
N GLY A 624 30.83 1.67 18.18
CA GLY A 624 31.14 2.99 18.75
C GLY A 624 29.94 3.71 19.35
N VAL A 625 28.72 3.46 18.85
CA VAL A 625 27.49 4.02 19.43
C VAL A 625 26.92 3.10 20.52
N VAL A 626 26.77 1.81 20.25
CA VAL A 626 26.05 0.86 21.13
C VAL A 626 26.84 0.48 22.38
N ASP A 627 28.16 0.44 22.34
CA ASP A 627 28.98 0.12 23.52
C ASP A 627 28.93 1.22 24.59
N ASN A 628 28.69 2.47 24.16
CA ASN A 628 28.57 3.64 25.05
C ASN A 628 27.18 3.76 25.71
N ILE A 629 26.22 2.94 25.31
CA ILE A 629 24.84 2.97 25.81
C ILE A 629 24.62 1.76 26.71
N LYS A 630 24.26 1.99 27.99
CA LYS A 630 24.06 0.91 28.96
C LYS A 630 22.60 0.54 29.13
N CYS A 631 21.69 1.51 29.04
CA CYS A 631 20.25 1.31 29.23
C CYS A 631 19.41 2.23 28.30
N LEU A 632 18.09 2.04 28.33
CA LEU A 632 17.13 2.87 27.57
C LEU A 632 17.25 4.36 27.93
N GLU A 633 17.51 4.71 29.19
CA GLU A 633 17.64 6.11 29.64
C GLU A 633 18.82 6.82 28.95
N ASP A 634 19.89 6.11 28.62
CA ASP A 634 21.02 6.69 27.89
C ASP A 634 20.61 7.02 26.44
N VAL A 635 19.76 6.21 25.81
CA VAL A 635 19.17 6.52 24.50
C VAL A 635 18.27 7.75 24.59
N GLU A 636 17.53 7.90 25.69
CA GLU A 636 16.67 9.06 25.92
C GLU A 636 17.45 10.32 26.18
N LYS A 637 18.54 10.26 26.96
CA LYS A 637 19.46 11.39 27.12
C LYS A 637 19.97 11.83 25.76
N LEU A 638 20.37 10.89 24.90
CA LEU A 638 20.80 11.18 23.53
C LEU A 638 19.69 11.80 22.66
N ASN A 639 18.45 11.38 22.80
CA ASN A 639 17.29 11.90 22.04
C ASN A 639 16.78 13.25 22.60
N SER A 640 16.93 13.47 23.91
CA SER A 640 16.53 14.69 24.62
C SER A 640 17.53 15.83 24.48
N VAL A 641 18.70 15.58 23.87
CA VAL A 641 19.58 16.65 23.40
C VAL A 641 18.78 17.43 22.36
N LYS A 642 18.14 18.50 22.83
CA LYS A 642 17.40 19.44 21.99
C LYS A 642 18.32 19.88 20.85
N PRO A 643 17.80 20.09 19.63
CA PRO A 643 18.42 21.06 18.76
C PRO A 643 18.41 22.38 19.54
N LEU A 644 19.57 22.78 20.05
CA LEU A 644 19.77 24.12 20.62
C LEU A 644 19.51 25.16 19.55
#